data_AF-A0A212EXU4-F1
#
_entry.id   AF-A0A212EXU4-F1
#
_cell.length_a   1.000
_cell.length_b   1.000
_cell.length_c   1.000
_cell.angle_alpha   90.00
_cell.angle_beta   90.00
_cell.angle_gamma   90.00
#
_symmetry.space_group_name_H-M   'P 1'
#
loop_
_entity.id
_entity.type
_entity.pdbx_description
1 polymer ?
#
loop_
_entity_poly.entity_id
_entity_poly.type
_entity_poly.pdbx_seq_one_letter_code
_entity_poly.pdbx_strand_id
1 'polypeptide(L)'
;MIVTNTFSFKGVWCAFIQIAVVVLINIPTVSFGLAMGWVSLVSGEAPAEEAEASGRGAVIAAVTTFGASMAGVPLSARALLYGRKFALIGTSACFALCWTLKLASLWCGSEWSGVGAALVVVARIAAGLGGASAWALEPLLAREMCSSQYRGAAVSALSLAHNVGVLAMYLAADAAVPHKTVLYCCLSLALVHCVAFTFVPESPSFLAANGKMEEARLSLARLRGVSSDHPELIHAFAALPPTEEVRSPLLLARQMLSDRQRRRAFIIGTITVIGQEVCGVLAILQYAERMFVIARDETRLTDSVPPTTPLKTEIMNDSKYLIWPTTNEVIVKNLTSNSSNISAPALSPTLHDLSAGVVTDELLSPARHAVLLGTVQLLTSALSLYLVERFGRRPLLLWCSVVTGACLVLAALVTGTRVSVGGLVAADVAALAIAGAVAADSAGLQHVPYAILSEMFHYEYRGCAVMLAIAGACAGNALEVLLFPGVVAFGGLMMALTLAAVLTFLYTVFVALAVPETKDRTPEQIYDVICPRHEGTCKTIKKVSDVELRRYLKCDQADIIIASVEMGLLEKLSSWMGGGGKVVTVLVLGLDNSGKSTMLRTLRTEQEGQGQGAGPASSVPTIGQQQENFQSGGVSFRAWDVSGAARLRALWERHYRHSDAVIFVVDSADHLRLVVARSELELMLSHPDMAGRRLPFFTTLGLERITDKPWHVCESSALSGEGLDDGVSWLARQLREKH
;
A
#
# COMPACT_ATOMS: atom_id res chain seq x y z
N MET A 1 19.17 -29.51 -20.75
CA MET A 1 19.97 -29.91 -19.57
C MET A 1 19.03 -29.87 -18.37
N ILE A 2 18.34 -30.99 -18.14
CA ILE A 2 17.36 -31.17 -17.06
C ILE A 2 18.18 -31.59 -15.84
N VAL A 3 18.38 -30.67 -14.89
CA VAL A 3 19.01 -31.02 -13.61
C VAL A 3 17.91 -31.60 -12.73
N THR A 4 18.02 -32.91 -12.50
CA THR A 4 17.28 -33.69 -11.51
C THR A 4 17.50 -33.09 -10.12
N ASN A 5 16.53 -32.31 -9.64
CA ASN A 5 16.48 -31.83 -8.26
C ASN A 5 16.26 -33.04 -7.35
N THR A 6 17.32 -33.47 -6.66
CA THR A 6 17.22 -34.36 -5.51
C THR A 6 16.38 -33.67 -4.44
N PHE A 7 15.18 -34.21 -4.19
CA PHE A 7 14.33 -33.87 -3.05
C PHE A 7 15.09 -34.16 -1.74
N SER A 8 15.87 -33.19 -1.26
CA SER A 8 16.50 -33.28 0.05
C SER A 8 15.44 -33.11 1.13
N PHE A 9 15.34 -34.08 2.05
CA PHE A 9 14.46 -34.02 3.23
C PHE A 9 14.59 -32.70 4.01
N LYS A 10 15.80 -32.11 4.04
CA LYS A 10 16.05 -30.79 4.66
C LYS A 10 15.33 -29.64 3.96
N GLY A 11 15.26 -29.66 2.62
CA GLY A 11 14.55 -28.63 1.85
C GLY A 11 13.04 -28.68 2.10
N VAL A 12 12.48 -29.88 2.19
CA VAL A 12 11.06 -30.10 2.52
C VAL A 12 10.75 -29.64 3.94
N TRP A 13 11.62 -29.94 4.91
CA TRP A 13 11.46 -29.51 6.31
C TRP A 13 11.53 -27.98 6.46
N CYS A 14 12.46 -27.31 5.77
CA CYS A 14 12.54 -25.85 5.75
C CYS A 14 11.28 -25.21 5.17
N ALA A 15 10.79 -25.72 4.04
CA ALA A 15 9.55 -25.25 3.43
C ALA A 15 8.34 -25.45 4.37
N PHE A 16 8.26 -26.60 5.04
CA PHE A 16 7.21 -26.89 6.01
C PHE A 16 7.18 -25.88 7.17
N ILE A 17 8.35 -25.57 7.77
CA ILE A 17 8.44 -24.57 8.84
C ILE A 17 7.96 -23.20 8.35
N GLN A 18 8.40 -22.77 7.15
CA GLN A 18 7.99 -21.48 6.60
C GLN A 18 6.47 -21.42 6.36
N ILE A 19 5.89 -22.46 5.77
CA ILE A 19 4.44 -22.54 5.57
C ILE A 19 3.70 -22.51 6.90
N ALA A 20 4.14 -23.28 7.90
CA ALA A 20 3.51 -23.30 9.22
C ALA A 20 3.55 -21.92 9.90
N VAL A 21 4.67 -21.21 9.79
CA VAL A 21 4.80 -19.85 10.30
C VAL A 21 3.88 -18.88 9.55
N VAL A 22 3.78 -18.97 8.22
CA VAL A 22 2.84 -18.13 7.44
C VAL A 22 1.39 -18.40 7.83
N VAL A 23 1.00 -19.66 8.03
CA VAL A 23 -0.35 -20.02 8.49
C VAL A 23 -0.60 -19.40 9.87
N LEU A 24 0.34 -19.54 10.81
CA LEU A 24 0.24 -18.94 12.14
C LEU A 24 0.19 -17.41 12.10
N ILE A 25 0.96 -16.76 11.23
CA ILE A 25 0.92 -15.30 11.07
C ILE A 25 -0.49 -14.84 10.69
N ASN A 26 -1.20 -15.59 9.84
CA ASN A 26 -2.48 -15.18 9.26
C ASN A 26 -3.74 -15.62 10.04
N ILE A 27 -3.63 -16.32 11.18
CA ILE A 27 -4.81 -16.67 12.01
C ILE A 27 -5.61 -15.44 12.52
N PRO A 28 -5.00 -14.31 12.92
CA PRO A 28 -5.77 -13.11 13.24
C PRO A 28 -6.57 -12.60 12.04
N THR A 29 -6.04 -12.72 10.82
CA THR A 29 -6.76 -12.40 9.58
C THR A 29 -7.94 -13.34 9.32
N VAL A 30 -7.80 -14.65 9.62
CA VAL A 30 -8.95 -15.59 9.62
C VAL A 30 -10.01 -15.11 10.61
N SER A 31 -9.60 -14.68 11.81
CA SER A 31 -10.50 -14.14 12.83
C SER A 31 -11.20 -12.86 12.38
N PHE A 32 -10.50 -12.00 11.62
CA PHE A 32 -11.10 -10.84 10.98
C PHE A 32 -12.14 -11.23 9.92
N GLY A 33 -11.83 -12.22 9.07
CA GLY A 33 -12.78 -12.79 8.09
C GLY A 33 -14.04 -13.35 8.76
N LEU A 34 -13.89 -14.11 9.85
CA LEU A 34 -15.00 -14.59 10.68
C LEU A 34 -15.83 -13.43 11.23
N ALA A 35 -15.18 -12.36 11.73
CA ALA A 35 -15.86 -11.19 12.27
C ALA A 35 -16.65 -10.42 11.19
N MET A 36 -16.13 -10.35 9.97
CA MET A 36 -16.80 -9.72 8.82
C MET A 36 -17.96 -10.58 8.30
N GLY A 37 -17.78 -11.90 8.17
CA GLY A 37 -18.84 -12.82 7.76
C GLY A 37 -20.00 -12.91 8.75
N TRP A 38 -19.77 -12.61 10.04
CA TRP A 38 -20.79 -12.66 11.09
C TRP A 38 -21.96 -11.72 10.80
N VAL A 39 -21.74 -10.61 10.07
CA VAL A 39 -22.81 -9.70 9.67
C VAL A 39 -23.86 -10.42 8.82
N SER A 40 -23.43 -11.29 7.92
CA SER A 40 -24.31 -12.07 7.06
C SER A 40 -25.06 -13.17 7.82
N LEU A 41 -24.40 -13.82 8.80
CA LEU A 41 -25.03 -14.81 9.67
C LEU A 41 -26.21 -14.20 10.45
N VAL A 42 -26.04 -12.97 10.95
CA VAL A 42 -27.07 -12.27 11.71
C VAL A 42 -28.15 -11.65 10.81
N SER A 43 -27.83 -11.27 9.57
CA SER A 43 -28.83 -10.73 8.63
C SER A 43 -29.76 -11.79 8.05
N GLY A 44 -29.26 -13.01 7.83
CA GLY A 44 -30.00 -14.09 7.18
C GLY A 44 -31.11 -14.74 8.02
N GLU A 45 -31.13 -14.52 9.35
CA GLU A 45 -32.14 -15.11 10.25
C GLU A 45 -33.26 -14.12 10.66
N ALA A 46 -33.18 -12.85 10.29
CA ALA A 46 -34.13 -11.83 10.74
C ALA A 46 -35.45 -11.86 9.93
N PRO A 47 -36.64 -11.88 10.57
CA PRO A 47 -37.93 -11.73 9.89
C PRO A 47 -38.03 -10.37 9.16
N ALA A 48 -38.90 -10.27 8.15
CA ALA A 48 -38.94 -9.14 7.21
C ALA A 48 -39.09 -7.74 7.85
N GLU A 49 -39.83 -7.60 8.94
CA GLU A 49 -39.93 -6.33 9.70
C GLU A 49 -38.64 -5.97 10.45
N GLU A 50 -37.89 -6.97 10.93
CA GLU A 50 -36.59 -6.77 11.60
C GLU A 50 -35.44 -6.62 10.59
N ALA A 51 -35.60 -7.12 9.37
CA ALA A 51 -34.64 -6.98 8.27
C ALA A 51 -34.42 -5.50 7.85
N GLU A 52 -35.45 -4.66 7.99
CA GLU A 52 -35.39 -3.22 7.71
C GLU A 52 -34.57 -2.47 8.78
N ALA A 53 -34.85 -2.73 10.06
CA ALA A 53 -34.04 -2.25 11.19
C ALA A 53 -32.60 -2.79 11.13
N SER A 54 -32.44 -4.05 10.70
CA SER A 54 -31.16 -4.71 10.45
C SER A 54 -30.34 -4.05 9.34
N GLY A 55 -30.97 -3.39 8.36
CA GLY A 55 -30.26 -2.65 7.31
C GLY A 55 -29.52 -1.42 7.82
N ARG A 56 -30.19 -0.62 8.66
CA ARG A 56 -29.55 0.48 9.39
C ARG A 56 -28.52 -0.07 10.37
N GLY A 57 -28.81 -1.22 11.01
CA GLY A 57 -27.89 -1.94 11.88
C GLY A 57 -26.60 -2.38 11.19
N ALA A 58 -26.67 -2.89 9.95
CA ALA A 58 -25.52 -3.33 9.17
C ALA A 58 -24.61 -2.16 8.78
N VAL A 59 -25.19 -1.04 8.32
CA VAL A 59 -24.44 0.20 8.03
C VAL A 59 -23.74 0.71 9.30
N ILE A 60 -24.48 0.85 10.40
CA ILE A 60 -23.93 1.33 11.68
C ILE A 60 -22.83 0.38 12.18
N ALA A 61 -23.03 -0.93 12.06
CA ALA A 61 -22.05 -1.92 12.48
C ALA A 61 -20.77 -1.88 11.63
N ALA A 62 -20.88 -1.72 10.32
CA ALA A 62 -19.74 -1.61 9.43
C ALA A 62 -18.98 -0.29 9.65
N VAL A 63 -19.69 0.85 9.75
CA VAL A 63 -19.09 2.15 10.06
C VAL A 63 -18.41 2.12 11.43
N THR A 64 -18.99 1.45 12.43
CA THR A 64 -18.36 1.29 13.75
C THR A 64 -17.07 0.47 13.66
N THR A 65 -17.09 -0.61 12.86
CA THR A 65 -15.93 -1.49 12.70
C THR A 65 -14.79 -0.76 11.97
N PHE A 66 -15.06 -0.15 10.81
CA PHE A 66 -14.04 0.57 10.04
C PHE A 66 -13.62 1.91 10.68
N GLY A 67 -14.54 2.60 11.36
CA GLY A 67 -14.23 3.79 12.14
C GLY A 67 -13.29 3.48 13.30
N ALA A 68 -13.51 2.37 14.00
CA ALA A 68 -12.59 1.88 15.03
C ALA A 68 -11.22 1.49 14.46
N SER A 69 -11.17 0.95 13.24
CA SER A 69 -9.91 0.60 12.57
C SER A 69 -8.98 1.81 12.38
N MET A 70 -9.51 3.03 12.21
CA MET A 70 -8.69 4.25 12.15
C MET A 70 -7.94 4.53 13.46
N ALA A 71 -8.57 4.23 14.60
CA ALA A 71 -7.93 4.33 15.93
C ALA A 71 -6.96 3.17 16.20
N GLY A 72 -7.11 2.04 15.49
CA GLY A 72 -6.22 0.89 15.57
C GLY A 72 -4.81 1.22 15.08
N VAL A 73 -4.68 2.07 14.06
CA VAL A 73 -3.41 2.45 13.44
C VAL A 73 -2.39 3.04 14.45
N PRO A 74 -2.67 4.10 15.22
CA PRO A 74 -1.68 4.59 16.19
C PRO A 74 -1.32 3.54 17.27
N LEU A 75 -2.26 2.65 17.61
CA LEU A 75 -2.03 1.58 18.57
C LEU A 75 -1.07 0.50 18.02
N SER A 76 -1.28 0.01 16.80
CA SER A 76 -0.35 -0.95 16.20
C SER A 76 1.02 -0.31 15.92
N ALA A 77 1.08 1.00 15.62
CA ALA A 77 2.33 1.70 15.37
C ALA A 77 3.19 1.77 16.62
N ARG A 78 2.54 1.93 17.77
CA ARG A 78 3.20 1.85 19.07
C ARG A 78 3.57 0.41 19.43
N ALA A 79 2.71 -0.56 19.12
CA ALA A 79 2.98 -1.98 19.37
C ALA A 79 4.23 -2.47 18.62
N LEU A 80 4.46 -1.96 17.39
CA LEU A 80 5.64 -2.25 16.59
C LEU A 80 6.97 -1.83 17.24
N LEU A 81 6.96 -0.93 18.23
CA LEU A 81 8.16 -0.54 18.99
C LEU A 81 8.58 -1.62 19.99
N TYR A 82 7.64 -2.44 20.47
CA TYR A 82 7.90 -3.46 21.50
C TYR A 82 8.26 -4.83 20.91
N GLY A 83 7.90 -5.10 19.65
CA GLY A 83 8.18 -6.37 18.97
C GLY A 83 7.11 -6.71 17.94
N ARG A 84 7.49 -7.37 16.84
CA ARG A 84 6.53 -7.84 15.83
C ARG A 84 5.65 -8.94 16.40
N LYS A 85 6.27 -9.84 17.16
CA LYS A 85 5.58 -10.95 17.84
C LYS A 85 4.52 -10.48 18.81
N PHE A 86 4.88 -9.55 19.71
CA PHE A 86 3.94 -9.04 20.70
C PHE A 86 2.83 -8.21 20.08
N ALA A 87 3.12 -7.46 19.00
CA ALA A 87 2.11 -6.76 18.24
C ALA A 87 1.06 -7.73 17.66
N LEU A 88 1.50 -8.85 17.07
CA LEU A 88 0.58 -9.85 16.51
C LEU A 88 -0.24 -10.59 17.58
N ILE A 89 0.36 -10.92 18.72
CA ILE A 89 -0.37 -11.49 19.88
C ILE A 89 -1.42 -10.48 20.37
N GLY A 90 -1.08 -9.19 20.41
CA GLY A 90 -2.02 -8.11 20.73
C GLY A 90 -3.20 -8.04 19.76
N THR A 91 -2.95 -8.23 18.46
CA THR A 91 -4.00 -8.33 17.43
C THR A 91 -4.97 -9.47 17.72
N SER A 92 -4.46 -10.66 18.02
CA SER A 92 -5.31 -11.81 18.38
C SER A 92 -6.05 -11.63 19.69
N ALA A 93 -5.43 -10.95 20.67
CA ALA A 93 -6.10 -10.59 21.91
C ALA A 93 -7.29 -9.65 21.68
N CYS A 94 -7.23 -8.75 20.69
CA CYS A 94 -8.38 -7.92 20.29
C CYS A 94 -9.53 -8.78 19.75
N PHE A 95 -9.24 -9.81 18.95
CA PHE A 95 -10.26 -10.75 18.49
C PHE A 95 -10.80 -11.63 19.61
N ALA A 96 -9.96 -12.13 20.51
CA ALA A 96 -10.41 -12.86 21.70
C ALA A 96 -11.35 -12.01 22.56
N LEU A 97 -11.04 -10.71 22.74
CA LEU A 97 -11.91 -9.76 23.42
C LEU A 97 -13.23 -9.57 22.66
N CYS A 98 -13.20 -9.39 21.34
CA CYS A 98 -14.40 -9.30 20.51
C CYS A 98 -15.32 -10.51 20.71
N TRP A 99 -14.79 -11.73 20.59
CA TRP A 99 -15.59 -12.95 20.73
C TRP A 99 -16.09 -13.16 22.16
N THR A 100 -15.29 -12.78 23.16
CA THR A 100 -15.71 -12.80 24.58
C THR A 100 -16.88 -11.86 24.83
N LEU A 101 -16.83 -10.64 24.28
CA LEU A 101 -17.90 -9.65 24.43
C LEU A 101 -19.19 -10.07 23.71
N LYS A 102 -19.09 -10.64 22.50
CA LYS A 102 -20.24 -11.23 21.80
C LYS A 102 -20.81 -12.43 22.53
N LEU A 103 -19.97 -13.25 23.15
CA LEU A 103 -20.43 -14.36 23.97
C LEU A 103 -21.14 -13.83 25.22
N ALA A 104 -20.58 -12.81 25.88
CA ALA A 104 -21.15 -12.15 27.05
C ALA A 104 -22.51 -11.49 26.76
N SER A 105 -22.71 -10.92 25.57
CA SER A 105 -23.99 -10.31 25.21
C SER A 105 -25.15 -11.31 25.24
N LEU A 106 -24.89 -12.60 24.98
CA LEU A 106 -25.90 -13.67 25.07
C LEU A 106 -26.41 -13.93 26.50
N TRP A 107 -25.65 -13.52 27.53
CA TRP A 107 -26.01 -13.73 28.93
C TRP A 107 -26.74 -12.52 29.55
N CYS A 108 -26.74 -11.38 28.88
CA CYS A 108 -27.34 -10.13 29.35
C CYS A 108 -28.81 -9.91 28.93
N GLY A 109 -29.48 -10.92 28.34
CA GLY A 109 -30.84 -10.81 27.83
C GLY A 109 -30.88 -10.42 26.35
N SER A 110 -31.94 -9.73 25.91
CA SER A 110 -32.17 -9.32 24.50
C SER A 110 -30.90 -8.81 23.81
N GLU A 111 -30.47 -9.50 22.75
CA GLU A 111 -29.25 -9.18 21.98
C GLU A 111 -29.26 -7.76 21.40
N TRP A 112 -30.46 -7.17 21.26
CA TRP A 112 -30.69 -5.91 20.56
C TRP A 112 -31.15 -4.77 21.46
N SER A 113 -31.23 -4.96 22.79
CA SER A 113 -31.62 -3.89 23.71
C SER A 113 -30.79 -3.85 25.00
N GLY A 114 -30.57 -2.64 25.53
CA GLY A 114 -29.85 -2.43 26.77
C GLY A 114 -28.35 -2.76 26.70
N VAL A 115 -27.86 -3.53 27.67
CA VAL A 115 -26.42 -3.82 27.85
C VAL A 115 -25.87 -4.76 26.77
N GLY A 116 -26.69 -5.70 26.25
CA GLY A 116 -26.29 -6.64 25.21
C GLY A 116 -25.87 -5.93 23.91
N ALA A 117 -26.68 -4.98 23.44
CA ALA A 117 -26.38 -4.18 22.26
C ALA A 117 -25.09 -3.36 22.43
N ALA A 118 -24.86 -2.79 23.62
CA ALA A 118 -23.62 -2.06 23.92
C ALA A 118 -22.39 -2.98 23.86
N LEU A 119 -22.48 -4.19 24.40
CA LEU A 119 -21.40 -5.18 24.33
C LEU A 119 -21.08 -5.59 22.88
N VAL A 120 -22.10 -5.74 22.02
CA VAL A 120 -21.90 -6.01 20.59
C VAL A 120 -21.18 -4.84 19.90
N VAL A 121 -21.55 -3.60 20.20
CA VAL A 121 -20.86 -2.41 19.66
C VAL A 121 -19.40 -2.37 20.10
N VAL A 122 -19.11 -2.60 21.38
CA VAL A 122 -17.73 -2.66 21.89
C VAL A 122 -16.97 -3.82 21.27
N ALA A 123 -17.61 -4.97 21.04
CA ALA A 123 -17.02 -6.09 20.32
C ALA A 123 -16.64 -5.72 18.87
N ARG A 124 -17.46 -4.93 18.16
CA ARG A 124 -17.14 -4.42 16.82
C ARG A 124 -15.94 -3.47 16.85
N ILE A 125 -15.84 -2.63 17.87
CA ILE A 125 -14.67 -1.75 18.06
C ILE A 125 -13.41 -2.60 18.24
N ALA A 126 -13.45 -3.63 19.10
CA ALA A 126 -12.34 -4.56 19.29
C ALA A 126 -11.96 -5.30 17.99
N ALA A 127 -12.96 -5.73 17.20
CA ALA A 127 -12.73 -6.33 15.89
C ALA A 127 -12.10 -5.35 14.89
N GLY A 128 -12.49 -4.08 14.90
CA GLY A 128 -11.89 -3.03 14.06
C GLY A 128 -10.43 -2.74 14.41
N LEU A 129 -10.13 -2.59 15.70
CA LEU A 129 -8.75 -2.42 16.20
C LEU A 129 -7.85 -3.62 15.82
N GLY A 130 -8.38 -4.84 15.97
CA GLY A 130 -7.71 -6.06 15.51
C GLY A 130 -7.57 -6.11 14.00
N GLY A 131 -8.61 -5.77 13.24
CA GLY A 131 -8.63 -5.79 11.78
C GLY A 131 -7.60 -4.86 11.14
N ALA A 132 -7.51 -3.61 11.60
CA ALA A 132 -6.52 -2.66 11.08
C ALA A 132 -5.08 -3.13 11.35
N SER A 133 -4.86 -3.68 12.56
CA SER A 133 -3.58 -4.27 12.94
C SER A 133 -3.28 -5.48 12.06
N ALA A 134 -4.30 -6.30 11.74
CA ALA A 134 -4.15 -7.53 10.97
C ALA A 134 -3.72 -7.28 9.50
N TRP A 135 -4.29 -6.26 8.87
CA TRP A 135 -3.89 -5.91 7.49
C TRP A 135 -2.54 -5.18 7.42
N ALA A 136 -2.07 -4.64 8.55
CA ALA A 136 -0.79 -3.91 8.63
C ALA A 136 0.40 -4.81 8.98
N LEU A 137 0.21 -5.70 9.96
CA LEU A 137 1.30 -6.43 10.60
C LEU A 137 1.64 -7.71 9.86
N GLU A 138 0.64 -8.47 9.43
CA GLU A 138 0.79 -9.78 8.81
C GLU A 138 1.61 -9.75 7.52
N PRO A 139 1.34 -8.90 6.52
CA PRO A 139 2.17 -8.84 5.32
C PRO A 139 3.61 -8.41 5.64
N LEU A 140 3.79 -7.54 6.65
CA LEU A 140 5.11 -7.12 7.13
C LEU A 140 5.87 -8.29 7.77
N LEU A 141 5.23 -9.03 8.68
CA LEU A 141 5.77 -10.19 9.39
C LEU A 141 6.08 -11.35 8.43
N ALA A 142 5.16 -11.67 7.54
CA ALA A 142 5.32 -12.71 6.53
C ALA A 142 6.57 -12.44 5.68
N ARG A 143 6.77 -11.19 5.26
CA ARG A 143 7.95 -10.75 4.50
C ARG A 143 9.25 -10.84 5.31
N GLU A 144 9.22 -10.42 6.57
CA GLU A 144 10.40 -10.42 7.46
C GLU A 144 10.82 -11.85 7.87
N MET A 145 9.89 -12.80 7.95
CA MET A 145 10.15 -14.17 8.38
C MET A 145 10.44 -15.14 7.22
N CYS A 146 9.83 -14.93 6.04
CA CYS A 146 10.01 -15.82 4.88
C CYS A 146 11.28 -15.55 4.07
N SER A 147 11.79 -16.59 3.39
CA SER A 147 12.88 -16.42 2.43
C SER A 147 12.40 -15.65 1.19
N SER A 148 13.32 -14.95 0.51
CA SER A 148 13.03 -14.12 -0.68
C SER A 148 12.22 -14.84 -1.75
N GLN A 149 12.44 -16.14 -1.93
CA GLN A 149 11.75 -16.98 -2.92
C GLN A 149 10.23 -17.08 -2.73
N TYR A 150 9.72 -16.92 -1.51
CA TYR A 150 8.30 -17.12 -1.18
C TYR A 150 7.63 -15.85 -0.63
N ARG A 151 8.31 -14.70 -0.71
CA ARG A 151 7.83 -13.47 -0.06
C ARG A 151 6.51 -12.97 -0.63
N GLY A 152 6.32 -13.03 -1.96
CA GLY A 152 5.07 -12.59 -2.59
C GLY A 152 3.92 -13.50 -2.18
N ALA A 153 4.09 -14.81 -2.28
CA ALA A 153 3.10 -15.80 -1.86
C ALA A 153 2.76 -15.68 -0.36
N ALA A 154 3.76 -15.49 0.51
CA ALA A 154 3.56 -15.33 1.95
C ALA A 154 2.75 -14.06 2.30
N VAL A 155 2.94 -12.97 1.55
CA VAL A 155 2.14 -11.74 1.68
C VAL A 155 0.72 -11.94 1.13
N SER A 156 0.56 -12.62 -0.01
CA SER A 156 -0.74 -12.92 -0.60
C SER A 156 -1.59 -13.89 0.23
N ALA A 157 -0.97 -14.71 1.09
CA ALA A 157 -1.68 -15.62 2.01
C ALA A 157 -2.65 -14.89 2.95
N LEU A 158 -2.48 -13.59 3.15
CA LEU A 158 -3.43 -12.72 3.86
C LEU A 158 -4.84 -12.78 3.27
N SER A 159 -4.97 -12.63 1.94
CA SER A 159 -6.27 -12.66 1.26
C SER A 159 -6.92 -14.03 1.37
N LEU A 160 -6.14 -15.11 1.19
CA LEU A 160 -6.62 -16.47 1.39
C LEU A 160 -7.15 -16.68 2.81
N ALA A 161 -6.39 -16.26 3.82
CA ALA A 161 -6.79 -16.40 5.22
C ALA A 161 -8.05 -15.62 5.56
N HIS A 162 -8.19 -14.39 5.04
CA HIS A 162 -9.41 -13.61 5.19
C HIS A 162 -10.63 -14.36 4.61
N ASN A 163 -10.49 -14.87 3.38
CA ASN A 163 -11.57 -15.56 2.68
C ASN A 163 -11.93 -16.91 3.32
N VAL A 164 -10.97 -17.62 3.92
CA VAL A 164 -11.24 -18.81 4.76
C VAL A 164 -12.19 -18.44 5.90
N GLY A 165 -11.93 -17.33 6.60
CA GLY A 165 -12.77 -16.89 7.71
C GLY A 165 -14.19 -16.51 7.27
N VAL A 166 -14.32 -15.76 6.17
CA VAL A 166 -15.62 -15.36 5.61
C VAL A 166 -16.45 -16.57 5.20
N LEU A 167 -15.87 -17.48 4.40
CA LEU A 167 -16.56 -18.68 3.94
C LEU A 167 -16.96 -19.60 5.10
N ALA A 168 -16.10 -19.78 6.11
CA ALA A 168 -16.42 -20.59 7.28
C ALA A 168 -17.67 -20.07 8.01
N MET A 169 -17.84 -18.74 8.06
CA MET A 169 -19.02 -18.14 8.67
C MET A 169 -20.27 -18.29 7.80
N TYR A 170 -20.16 -18.18 6.47
CA TYR A 170 -21.27 -18.45 5.55
C TYR A 170 -21.71 -19.91 5.59
N LEU A 171 -20.78 -20.85 5.69
CA LEU A 171 -21.08 -22.28 5.86
C LEU A 171 -21.75 -22.55 7.21
N ALA A 172 -21.31 -21.89 8.28
CA ALA A 172 -21.97 -21.99 9.58
C ALA A 172 -23.41 -21.46 9.55
N ALA A 173 -23.66 -20.40 8.78
CA ALA A 173 -25.00 -19.85 8.54
C ALA A 173 -25.90 -20.81 7.76
N ASP A 174 -25.43 -21.32 6.62
CA ASP A 174 -26.20 -22.26 5.79
C ASP A 174 -26.47 -23.59 6.51
N ALA A 175 -25.53 -24.06 7.34
CA ALA A 175 -25.69 -25.24 8.18
C ALA A 175 -26.53 -24.99 9.46
N ALA A 176 -27.05 -23.77 9.67
CA ALA A 176 -27.83 -23.36 10.83
C ALA A 176 -27.16 -23.74 12.18
N VAL A 177 -25.83 -23.56 12.26
CA VAL A 177 -25.07 -23.90 13.46
C VAL A 177 -25.47 -22.93 14.58
N PRO A 178 -25.77 -23.41 15.81
CA PRO A 178 -26.15 -22.53 16.91
C PRO A 178 -25.10 -21.44 17.18
N HIS A 179 -25.53 -20.18 17.30
CA HIS A 179 -24.67 -19.00 17.53
C HIS A 179 -23.64 -19.19 18.63
N LYS A 180 -24.05 -19.82 19.75
CA LYS A 180 -23.15 -20.13 20.88
C LYS A 180 -21.96 -20.98 20.45
N THR A 181 -22.19 -22.03 19.67
CA THR A 181 -21.14 -22.93 19.19
C THR A 181 -20.15 -22.18 18.30
N VAL A 182 -20.65 -21.35 17.38
CA VAL A 182 -19.81 -20.53 16.50
C VAL A 182 -18.92 -19.59 17.31
N LEU A 183 -19.48 -18.90 18.32
CA LEU A 183 -18.72 -17.99 19.18
C LEU A 183 -17.64 -18.72 20.00
N TYR A 184 -17.93 -19.90 20.56
CA TYR A 184 -16.93 -20.71 21.25
C TYR A 184 -15.80 -21.14 20.32
N CYS A 185 -16.11 -21.56 19.09
CA CYS A 185 -15.09 -21.91 18.09
C CYS A 185 -14.19 -20.71 17.75
N CYS A 186 -14.78 -19.54 17.49
CA CYS A 186 -14.03 -18.32 17.16
C CYS A 186 -13.15 -17.84 18.32
N LEU A 187 -13.68 -17.87 19.55
CA LEU A 187 -12.91 -17.53 20.75
C LEU A 187 -11.75 -18.52 20.96
N SER A 188 -12.00 -19.82 20.78
CA SER A 188 -10.98 -20.85 20.93
C SER A 188 -9.83 -20.66 19.93
N LEU A 189 -10.16 -20.36 18.67
CA LEU A 189 -9.15 -20.08 17.64
C LEU A 189 -8.24 -18.90 18.05
N ALA A 190 -8.83 -17.79 18.51
CA ALA A 190 -8.08 -16.60 18.92
C ALA A 190 -7.19 -16.87 20.16
N LEU A 191 -7.72 -17.56 21.17
CA LEU A 191 -6.97 -17.89 22.40
C LEU A 191 -5.83 -18.89 22.14
N VAL A 192 -6.09 -19.93 21.35
CA VAL A 192 -5.07 -20.91 20.97
C VAL A 192 -3.97 -20.22 20.18
N HIS A 193 -4.29 -19.30 19.28
CA HIS A 193 -3.27 -18.52 18.56
C HIS A 193 -2.41 -17.65 19.49
N CYS A 194 -3.02 -16.95 20.45
CA CYS A 194 -2.27 -16.15 21.43
C CYS A 194 -1.21 -16.99 22.15
N VAL A 195 -1.52 -18.24 22.50
CA VAL A 195 -0.57 -19.17 23.12
C VAL A 195 0.42 -19.74 22.09
N ALA A 196 -0.06 -20.23 20.96
CA ALA A 196 0.78 -20.86 19.93
C ALA A 196 1.86 -19.91 19.39
N PHE A 197 1.52 -18.63 19.20
CA PHE A 197 2.45 -17.64 18.67
C PHE A 197 3.55 -17.26 19.67
N THR A 198 3.40 -17.60 20.96
CA THR A 198 4.49 -17.44 21.96
C THR A 198 5.67 -18.36 21.68
N PHE A 199 5.49 -19.46 20.95
CA PHE A 199 6.57 -20.37 20.57
C PHE A 199 7.29 -19.95 19.28
N VAL A 200 6.69 -19.08 18.48
CA VAL A 200 7.30 -18.54 17.26
C VAL A 200 8.41 -17.54 17.66
N PRO A 201 9.60 -17.61 17.03
CA PRO A 201 10.67 -16.65 17.30
C PRO A 201 10.30 -15.25 16.79
N GLU A 202 10.91 -14.22 17.37
CA GLU A 202 10.73 -12.84 16.91
C GLU A 202 11.37 -12.61 15.53
N SER A 203 10.88 -11.64 14.76
CA SER A 203 11.40 -11.29 13.45
C SER A 203 12.92 -11.07 13.45
N PRO A 204 13.68 -11.78 12.59
CA PRO A 204 15.13 -11.57 12.46
C PRO A 204 15.49 -10.14 12.08
N SER A 205 14.67 -9.51 11.21
CA SER A 205 14.88 -8.12 10.79
C SER A 205 14.68 -7.14 11.94
N PHE A 206 13.69 -7.39 12.81
CA PHE A 206 13.46 -6.59 14.01
C PHE A 206 14.59 -6.71 15.03
N LEU A 207 15.07 -7.94 15.27
CA LEU A 207 16.18 -8.18 16.19
C LEU A 207 17.48 -7.52 15.71
N ALA A 208 17.78 -7.63 14.40
CA ALA A 208 18.96 -7.00 13.80
C ALA A 208 18.90 -5.45 13.88
N ALA A 209 17.75 -4.86 13.53
CA ALA A 209 17.56 -3.41 13.64
C ALA A 209 17.72 -2.89 15.08
N ASN A 210 17.37 -3.69 16.08
CA ASN A 210 17.55 -3.36 17.50
C ASN A 210 18.94 -3.74 18.05
N GLY A 211 19.90 -4.11 17.20
CA GLY A 211 21.27 -4.42 17.59
C GLY A 211 21.47 -5.80 18.24
N LYS A 212 20.44 -6.64 18.27
CA LYS A 212 20.48 -8.00 18.85
C LYS A 212 20.89 -9.04 17.80
N MET A 213 22.10 -8.91 17.28
CA MET A 213 22.57 -9.71 16.12
C MET A 213 22.61 -11.22 16.39
N GLU A 214 23.00 -11.65 17.60
CA GLU A 214 23.00 -13.08 17.96
C GLU A 214 21.58 -13.68 18.03
N GLU A 215 20.62 -12.96 18.64
CA GLU A 215 19.22 -13.37 18.65
C GLU A 215 18.63 -13.40 17.23
N ALA A 216 19.00 -12.43 16.39
CA ALA A 216 18.58 -12.37 14.99
C ALA A 216 19.07 -13.59 14.20
N ARG A 217 20.33 -14.01 14.42
CA ARG A 217 20.93 -15.20 13.81
C ARG A 217 20.21 -16.47 14.26
N LEU A 218 19.93 -16.62 15.55
CA LEU A 218 19.20 -17.77 16.10
C LEU A 218 17.76 -17.84 15.59
N SER A 219 17.07 -16.70 15.52
CA SER A 219 15.72 -16.62 14.95
C SER A 219 15.73 -17.05 13.48
N LEU A 220 16.66 -16.51 12.68
CA LEU A 220 16.80 -16.86 11.28
C LEU A 220 17.10 -18.35 11.08
N ALA A 221 17.99 -18.92 11.90
CA ALA A 221 18.31 -20.34 11.87
C ALA A 221 17.08 -21.23 12.13
N ARG A 222 16.28 -20.88 13.15
CA ARG A 222 15.01 -21.57 13.45
C ARG A 222 14.01 -21.49 12.29
N LEU A 223 13.83 -20.32 11.70
CA LEU A 223 12.91 -20.10 10.57
C LEU A 223 13.37 -20.80 9.28
N ARG A 224 14.66 -21.13 9.16
CA ARG A 224 15.23 -21.88 8.04
C ARG A 224 15.38 -23.38 8.34
N GLY A 225 15.08 -23.82 9.57
CA GLY A 225 15.20 -25.22 9.97
C GLY A 225 16.64 -25.75 9.94
N VAL A 226 17.64 -24.88 10.09
CA VAL A 226 19.07 -25.22 10.03
C VAL A 226 19.79 -24.78 11.31
N SER A 227 21.01 -25.29 11.53
CA SER A 227 21.86 -24.85 12.64
C SER A 227 22.30 -23.39 12.45
N SER A 228 22.59 -22.69 13.54
CA SER A 228 23.08 -21.31 13.54
C SER A 228 24.35 -21.11 12.71
N ASP A 229 25.17 -22.14 12.56
CA ASP A 229 26.46 -22.12 11.85
C ASP A 229 26.37 -22.61 10.40
N HIS A 230 25.16 -22.82 9.88
CA HIS A 230 24.99 -23.30 8.53
C HIS A 230 25.43 -22.23 7.50
N PRO A 231 26.23 -22.59 6.47
CA PRO A 231 26.76 -21.62 5.50
C PRO A 231 25.67 -20.92 4.68
N GLU A 232 24.51 -21.56 4.47
CA GLU A 232 23.36 -20.95 3.80
C GLU A 232 22.83 -19.70 4.52
N LEU A 233 23.07 -19.57 5.82
CA LEU A 233 22.64 -18.41 6.61
C LEU A 233 23.52 -17.18 6.37
N ILE A 234 24.74 -17.33 5.85
CA ILE A 234 25.71 -16.22 5.71
C ILE A 234 25.11 -15.10 4.85
N HIS A 235 24.60 -15.44 3.67
CA HIS A 235 23.99 -14.47 2.76
C HIS A 235 22.69 -13.89 3.33
N ALA A 236 21.86 -14.72 3.95
CA ALA A 236 20.59 -14.28 4.52
C ALA A 236 20.77 -13.36 5.75
N PHE A 237 21.81 -13.62 6.55
CA PHE A 237 22.21 -12.80 7.68
C PHE A 237 22.83 -11.47 7.24
N ALA A 238 23.67 -11.49 6.21
CA ALA A 238 24.25 -10.27 5.62
C ALA A 238 23.18 -9.35 4.97
N ALA A 239 22.02 -9.90 4.60
CA ALA A 239 20.90 -9.15 4.04
C ALA A 239 19.96 -8.55 5.10
N LEU A 240 20.23 -8.74 6.39
CA LEU A 240 19.45 -8.13 7.48
C LEU A 240 19.68 -6.61 7.56
N PRO A 241 18.70 -5.83 8.04
CA PRO A 241 18.87 -4.40 8.19
C PRO A 241 19.98 -4.08 9.19
N PRO A 242 20.70 -2.95 9.00
CA PRO A 242 21.68 -2.48 9.98
C PRO A 242 20.98 -2.08 11.29
N THR A 243 21.76 -2.01 12.38
CA THR A 243 21.27 -1.48 13.65
C THR A 243 20.82 -0.02 13.47
N GLU A 244 19.59 0.27 13.90
CA GLU A 244 18.96 1.58 13.80
C GLU A 244 18.76 2.17 15.19
N GLU A 245 18.84 3.50 15.30
CA GLU A 245 18.45 4.20 16.52
C GLU A 245 16.92 4.23 16.66
N VAL A 246 16.41 4.00 17.88
CA VAL A 246 14.97 4.01 18.14
C VAL A 246 14.41 5.41 17.88
N ARG A 247 13.59 5.54 16.84
CA ARG A 247 12.91 6.79 16.47
C ARG A 247 11.41 6.67 16.68
N SER A 248 10.77 7.78 17.01
CA SER A 248 9.30 7.82 17.11
C SER A 248 8.67 7.67 15.72
N PRO A 249 7.52 6.97 15.60
CA PRO A 249 6.83 6.80 14.32
C PRO A 249 6.49 8.13 13.64
N LEU A 250 6.17 9.17 14.42
CA LEU A 250 5.86 10.51 13.90
C LEU A 250 7.09 11.20 13.28
N LEU A 251 8.28 11.02 13.86
CA LEU A 251 9.50 11.56 13.29
C LEU A 251 9.83 10.88 11.96
N LEU A 252 9.69 9.56 11.89
CA LEU A 252 9.86 8.78 10.66
C LEU A 252 8.86 9.21 9.59
N ALA A 253 7.58 9.42 9.95
CA ALA A 253 6.58 9.97 9.02
C ALA A 253 7.00 11.33 8.47
N ARG A 254 7.46 12.25 9.34
CA ARG A 254 7.92 13.58 8.94
C ARG A 254 9.13 13.51 8.00
N GLN A 255 10.11 12.67 8.29
CA GLN A 255 11.29 12.46 7.43
C GLN A 255 10.91 11.84 6.08
N MET A 256 10.02 10.85 6.08
CA MET A 256 9.50 10.21 4.87
C MET A 256 8.79 11.23 3.96
N LEU A 257 7.99 12.13 4.54
CA LEU A 257 7.27 13.18 3.80
C LEU A 257 8.17 14.35 3.38
N SER A 258 9.30 14.57 4.05
CA SER A 258 10.26 15.64 3.70
C SER A 258 11.04 15.32 2.44
N ASP A 259 11.45 14.05 2.26
CA ASP A 259 12.19 13.61 1.07
C ASP A 259 11.27 13.49 -0.16
N ARG A 260 11.69 14.06 -1.30
CA ARG A 260 10.87 14.12 -2.52
C ARG A 260 10.60 12.74 -3.10
N GLN A 261 11.59 11.84 -3.10
CA GLN A 261 11.45 10.50 -3.69
C GLN A 261 10.53 9.64 -2.81
N ARG A 262 10.78 9.64 -1.50
CA ARG A 262 9.98 8.88 -0.53
C ARG A 262 8.55 9.40 -0.44
N ARG A 263 8.34 10.72 -0.46
CA ARG A 263 6.99 11.32 -0.51
C ARG A 263 6.23 10.88 -1.75
N ARG A 264 6.86 10.88 -2.93
CA ARG A 264 6.22 10.40 -4.17
C ARG A 264 5.86 8.92 -4.08
N ALA A 265 6.78 8.09 -3.60
CA ALA A 265 6.51 6.67 -3.37
C ALA A 265 5.35 6.46 -2.39
N PHE A 266 5.28 7.25 -1.32
CA PHE A 266 4.22 7.18 -0.32
C PHE A 266 2.86 7.55 -0.90
N ILE A 267 2.79 8.62 -1.68
CA ILE A 267 1.56 9.06 -2.35
C ILE A 267 1.08 7.97 -3.32
N ILE A 268 1.97 7.44 -4.17
CA ILE A 268 1.61 6.38 -5.13
C ILE A 268 1.12 5.14 -4.37
N GLY A 269 1.86 4.66 -3.37
CA GLY A 269 1.48 3.49 -2.59
C GLY A 269 0.16 3.67 -1.85
N THR A 270 -0.07 4.85 -1.25
CA THR A 270 -1.32 5.16 -0.53
C THR A 270 -2.51 5.22 -1.50
N ILE A 271 -2.37 5.86 -2.66
CA ILE A 271 -3.43 5.86 -3.69
C ILE A 271 -3.66 4.44 -4.22
N THR A 272 -2.62 3.63 -4.34
CA THR A 272 -2.75 2.23 -4.80
C THR A 272 -3.60 1.40 -3.83
N VAL A 273 -3.42 1.60 -2.52
CA VAL A 273 -4.22 0.94 -1.47
C VAL A 273 -5.65 1.49 -1.41
N ILE A 274 -5.82 2.80 -1.26
CA ILE A 274 -7.15 3.43 -1.16
C ILE A 274 -7.96 3.21 -2.44
N GLY A 275 -7.31 3.25 -3.60
CA GLY A 275 -7.96 3.09 -4.89
C GLY A 275 -8.58 1.70 -5.09
N GLN A 276 -8.02 0.65 -4.48
CA GLN A 276 -8.66 -0.66 -4.50
C GLN A 276 -9.97 -0.66 -3.70
N GLU A 277 -9.98 -0.05 -2.52
CA GLU A 277 -11.19 0.02 -1.69
C GLU A 277 -12.31 0.78 -2.41
N VAL A 278 -11.98 1.87 -3.11
CA VAL A 278 -12.95 2.68 -3.84
C VAL A 278 -13.53 1.97 -5.09
N CYS A 279 -13.04 0.79 -5.48
CA CYS A 279 -13.55 0.03 -6.62
C CYS A 279 -14.96 -0.57 -6.40
N GLY A 280 -15.53 -0.51 -5.18
CA GLY A 280 -16.93 -0.87 -4.94
C GLY A 280 -17.17 -2.35 -4.57
N VAL A 281 -16.14 -3.20 -4.68
CA VAL A 281 -16.28 -4.65 -4.49
C VAL A 281 -16.54 -5.01 -3.02
N LEU A 282 -15.96 -4.26 -2.08
CA LEU A 282 -16.20 -4.47 -0.66
C LEU A 282 -17.65 -4.16 -0.27
N ALA A 283 -18.24 -3.07 -0.77
CA ALA A 283 -19.66 -2.80 -0.57
C ALA A 283 -20.53 -3.90 -1.18
N ILE A 284 -20.20 -4.38 -2.38
CA ILE A 284 -20.90 -5.50 -3.02
C ILE A 284 -20.90 -6.74 -2.12
N LEU A 285 -19.77 -7.06 -1.49
CA LEU A 285 -19.66 -8.19 -0.57
C LEU A 285 -20.46 -8.00 0.72
N GLN A 286 -20.47 -6.79 1.28
CA GLN A 286 -21.23 -6.52 2.50
C GLN A 286 -22.74 -6.49 2.30
N TYR A 287 -23.19 -6.17 1.10
CA TYR A 287 -24.60 -6.16 0.75
C TYR A 287 -25.00 -7.33 -0.16
N ALA A 288 -24.15 -8.36 -0.32
CA ALA A 288 -24.32 -9.42 -1.31
C ALA A 288 -25.69 -10.12 -1.22
N GLU A 289 -26.08 -10.57 -0.04
CA GLU A 289 -27.39 -11.22 0.20
C GLU A 289 -28.55 -10.35 -0.28
N ARG A 290 -28.51 -9.06 0.06
CA ARG A 290 -29.55 -8.08 -0.29
C ARG A 290 -29.52 -7.72 -1.77
N MET A 291 -28.33 -7.62 -2.37
CA MET A 291 -28.18 -7.33 -3.80
C MET A 291 -28.79 -8.44 -4.66
N PHE A 292 -28.63 -9.71 -4.29
CA PHE A 292 -29.27 -10.80 -5.03
C PHE A 292 -30.79 -10.77 -4.90
N VAL A 293 -31.31 -10.43 -3.72
CA VAL A 293 -32.76 -10.23 -3.52
C VAL A 293 -33.25 -9.07 -4.37
N ILE A 294 -32.59 -7.92 -4.34
CA ILE A 294 -32.96 -6.73 -5.12
C ILE A 294 -32.92 -7.02 -6.63
N ALA A 295 -31.84 -7.64 -7.11
CA ALA A 295 -31.71 -7.98 -8.53
C ALA A 295 -32.80 -8.95 -9.02
N ARG A 296 -33.22 -9.89 -8.16
CA ARG A 296 -34.33 -10.81 -8.44
C ARG A 296 -35.69 -10.10 -8.41
N ASP A 297 -35.90 -9.21 -7.46
CA ASP A 297 -37.20 -8.55 -7.28
C ASP A 297 -37.42 -7.47 -8.35
N GLU A 298 -36.37 -6.72 -8.73
CA GLU A 298 -36.39 -5.76 -9.86
C GLU A 298 -36.68 -6.42 -11.20
N THR A 299 -36.26 -7.68 -11.40
CA THR A 299 -36.55 -8.45 -12.63
C THR A 299 -37.99 -8.98 -12.63
N ARG A 300 -38.46 -9.55 -11.50
CA ARG A 300 -39.81 -10.14 -11.37
C ARG A 300 -40.97 -9.13 -11.43
N LEU A 301 -40.82 -7.95 -10.82
CA LEU A 301 -41.89 -6.93 -10.81
C LEU A 301 -42.25 -6.43 -12.22
N THR A 302 -41.40 -6.68 -13.21
CA THR A 302 -41.57 -6.17 -14.58
C THR A 302 -41.98 -7.23 -15.61
N ASP A 303 -41.87 -8.52 -15.30
CA ASP A 303 -42.49 -9.57 -16.12
C ASP A 303 -44.03 -9.52 -16.05
N SER A 304 -44.57 -8.88 -15.01
CA SER A 304 -46.00 -8.63 -14.84
C SER A 304 -46.53 -7.34 -15.50
N VAL A 305 -45.68 -6.46 -16.06
CA VAL A 305 -46.10 -5.14 -16.61
C VAL A 305 -45.40 -4.83 -17.94
N PRO A 306 -46.14 -4.63 -19.06
CA PRO A 306 -45.54 -4.42 -20.38
C PRO A 306 -44.78 -3.07 -20.51
N PRO A 307 -43.79 -2.98 -21.43
CA PRO A 307 -42.77 -1.93 -21.48
C PRO A 307 -43.25 -0.53 -21.95
N THR A 308 -44.55 -0.28 -22.07
CA THR A 308 -45.10 0.95 -22.67
C THR A 308 -45.65 1.97 -21.68
N THR A 309 -45.59 1.71 -20.36
CA THR A 309 -45.99 2.71 -19.36
C THR A 309 -44.77 3.39 -18.76
N PRO A 310 -44.61 4.73 -18.91
CA PRO A 310 -43.55 5.43 -18.21
C PRO A 310 -43.88 5.42 -16.72
N LEU A 311 -43.07 4.72 -15.92
CA LEU A 311 -43.04 4.83 -14.45
C LEU A 311 -42.55 6.25 -14.08
N LYS A 312 -43.42 7.23 -14.27
CA LYS A 312 -43.24 8.59 -13.77
C LYS A 312 -43.93 8.69 -12.41
N THR A 313 -43.10 8.86 -11.38
CA THR A 313 -43.35 9.79 -10.27
C THR A 313 -44.73 9.69 -9.60
N GLU A 314 -44.92 8.68 -8.75
CA GLU A 314 -45.94 8.76 -7.68
C GLU A 314 -45.41 8.29 -6.30
N ILE A 315 -44.10 8.07 -6.16
CA ILE A 315 -43.45 7.77 -4.86
C ILE A 315 -42.80 9.03 -4.24
N MET A 316 -42.91 10.19 -4.90
CA MET A 316 -42.03 11.34 -4.65
C MET A 316 -42.62 12.48 -3.80
N ASN A 317 -43.60 12.22 -2.91
CA ASN A 317 -44.19 13.30 -2.10
C ASN A 317 -44.32 13.10 -0.59
N ASP A 318 -43.79 12.00 -0.02
CA ASP A 318 -43.69 11.90 1.44
C ASP A 318 -42.23 11.91 1.88
N SER A 319 -41.84 13.05 2.44
CA SER A 319 -40.54 13.36 3.06
C SER A 319 -40.23 12.54 4.33
N LYS A 320 -40.64 11.27 4.39
CA LYS A 320 -40.50 10.38 5.55
C LYS A 320 -39.88 9.01 5.28
N TYR A 321 -39.56 8.66 4.04
CA TYR A 321 -39.09 7.30 3.73
C TYR A 321 -37.59 7.24 3.44
N LEU A 322 -36.82 7.07 4.52
CA LEU A 322 -35.50 6.41 4.52
C LEU A 322 -35.73 4.91 4.81
N ILE A 323 -36.69 4.33 4.09
CA ILE A 323 -37.41 3.07 4.36
C ILE A 323 -37.56 2.39 3.00
N TRP A 324 -37.02 1.18 2.90
CA TRP A 324 -37.13 0.30 1.74
C TRP A 324 -38.28 -0.68 1.99
N PRO A 325 -39.45 -0.57 1.34
CA PRO A 325 -40.48 -1.57 1.48
C PRO A 325 -40.12 -2.83 0.67
N THR A 326 -40.02 -3.99 1.34
CA THR A 326 -40.06 -5.28 0.65
C THR A 326 -41.46 -5.53 0.12
N THR A 327 -41.59 -5.76 -1.19
CA THR A 327 -42.84 -5.70 -1.96
C THR A 327 -43.86 -6.82 -1.65
N ASN A 328 -43.53 -7.77 -0.76
CA ASN A 328 -44.47 -8.78 -0.30
C ASN A 328 -45.71 -8.17 0.40
N GLU A 329 -45.59 -7.01 1.03
CA GLU A 329 -46.77 -6.29 1.57
C GLU A 329 -47.65 -5.66 0.48
N VAL A 330 -47.07 -5.23 -0.64
CA VAL A 330 -47.80 -4.52 -1.71
C VAL A 330 -48.57 -5.50 -2.60
N ILE A 331 -48.01 -6.68 -2.86
CA ILE A 331 -48.69 -7.72 -3.65
C ILE A 331 -49.86 -8.31 -2.85
N VAL A 332 -49.70 -8.54 -1.54
CA VAL A 332 -50.79 -9.05 -0.69
C VAL A 332 -51.89 -8.00 -0.47
N LYS A 333 -51.55 -6.71 -0.33
CA LYS A 333 -52.55 -5.64 -0.21
C LYS A 333 -53.33 -5.39 -1.51
N ASN A 334 -52.71 -5.51 -2.69
CA ASN A 334 -53.40 -5.35 -3.97
C ASN A 334 -54.24 -6.58 -4.36
N LEU A 335 -53.86 -7.79 -3.92
CA LEU A 335 -54.66 -9.00 -4.14
C LEU A 335 -55.88 -9.09 -3.21
N THR A 336 -55.76 -8.55 -1.98
CA THR A 336 -56.86 -8.53 -1.00
C THR A 336 -57.84 -7.36 -1.23
N SER A 337 -57.41 -6.26 -1.86
CA SER A 337 -58.28 -5.12 -2.15
C SER A 337 -59.19 -5.30 -3.38
N ASN A 338 -58.90 -6.27 -4.26
CA ASN A 338 -59.70 -6.55 -5.46
C ASN A 338 -60.61 -7.79 -5.36
N SER A 339 -60.65 -8.47 -4.21
CA SER A 339 -61.39 -9.73 -4.04
C SER A 339 -62.71 -9.59 -3.29
N SER A 340 -63.53 -8.58 -3.60
CA SER A 340 -64.90 -8.48 -3.04
C SER A 340 -65.99 -9.09 -3.92
N ASN A 341 -65.69 -9.65 -5.10
CA ASN A 341 -66.72 -10.09 -6.06
C ASN A 341 -66.41 -11.36 -6.89
N ILE A 342 -65.84 -12.42 -6.30
CA ILE A 342 -65.85 -13.74 -6.98
C ILE A 342 -66.17 -14.86 -5.98
N SER A 343 -67.30 -15.52 -6.22
CA SER A 343 -67.78 -16.69 -5.50
C SER A 343 -66.90 -17.91 -5.77
N ALA A 344 -66.36 -18.52 -4.71
CA ALA A 344 -65.66 -19.81 -4.73
C ALA A 344 -66.67 -20.94 -5.00
N PRO A 345 -66.51 -21.74 -6.10
CA PRO A 345 -65.84 -23.03 -5.95
C PRO A 345 -65.21 -23.57 -7.27
N ALA A 346 -64.31 -22.83 -7.93
CA ALA A 346 -63.70 -23.27 -9.20
C ALA A 346 -62.17 -23.10 -9.31
N LEU A 347 -61.47 -22.85 -8.19
CA LEU A 347 -60.03 -22.51 -8.18
C LEU A 347 -59.11 -23.59 -7.58
N SER A 348 -59.65 -24.71 -7.10
CA SER A 348 -58.84 -25.74 -6.40
C SER A 348 -58.03 -26.70 -7.30
N PRO A 349 -58.41 -27.05 -8.55
CA PRO A 349 -57.58 -27.95 -9.36
C PRO A 349 -56.46 -27.21 -10.11
N THR A 350 -56.66 -25.95 -10.49
CA THR A 350 -55.70 -25.16 -11.28
C THR A 350 -54.55 -24.59 -10.43
N LEU A 351 -54.76 -24.34 -9.14
CA LEU A 351 -53.69 -23.94 -8.21
C LEU A 351 -52.72 -25.10 -7.91
N HIS A 352 -53.20 -26.35 -7.94
CA HIS A 352 -52.34 -27.51 -7.72
C HIS A 352 -51.46 -27.81 -8.95
N ASP A 353 -51.96 -27.64 -10.17
CA ASP A 353 -51.15 -27.81 -11.39
C ASP A 353 -50.16 -26.65 -11.64
N LEU A 354 -50.48 -25.42 -11.22
CA LEU A 354 -49.52 -24.31 -11.18
C LEU A 354 -48.45 -24.50 -10.09
N SER A 355 -48.76 -25.24 -9.02
CA SER A 355 -47.78 -25.61 -8.00
C SER A 355 -46.89 -26.80 -8.41
N ALA A 356 -47.35 -27.65 -9.34
CA ALA A 356 -46.63 -28.84 -9.79
C ALA A 356 -45.76 -28.58 -11.03
N GLY A 357 -46.11 -27.62 -11.88
CA GLY A 357 -45.34 -27.23 -13.08
C GLY A 357 -44.25 -26.18 -12.88
N VAL A 358 -44.13 -25.58 -11.69
CA VAL A 358 -43.16 -24.50 -11.36
C VAL A 358 -42.00 -24.99 -10.47
N VAL A 359 -41.90 -26.31 -10.23
CA VAL A 359 -40.87 -26.93 -9.37
C VAL A 359 -39.54 -27.17 -10.11
N THR A 360 -39.35 -26.64 -11.32
CA THR A 360 -38.06 -26.71 -12.04
C THR A 360 -37.32 -25.39 -12.10
N ASP A 361 -37.21 -24.68 -10.98
CA ASP A 361 -36.09 -23.80 -10.70
C ASP A 361 -35.76 -23.92 -9.21
N GLU A 362 -34.77 -24.76 -8.87
CA GLU A 362 -34.10 -24.74 -7.56
C GLU A 362 -33.39 -23.38 -7.39
N LEU A 363 -34.17 -22.34 -7.10
CA LEU A 363 -33.63 -21.02 -6.81
C LEU A 363 -32.83 -21.12 -5.50
N LEU A 364 -31.51 -20.98 -5.58
CA LEU A 364 -30.60 -20.96 -4.43
C LEU A 364 -31.12 -19.96 -3.38
N SER A 365 -31.11 -20.32 -2.09
CA SER A 365 -31.41 -19.37 -1.02
C SER A 365 -30.38 -18.22 -1.00
N PRO A 366 -30.69 -17.02 -0.49
CA PRO A 366 -29.70 -15.93 -0.38
C PRO A 366 -28.43 -16.35 0.40
N ALA A 367 -28.58 -17.21 1.41
CA ALA A 367 -27.46 -17.83 2.13
C ALA A 367 -26.58 -18.68 1.21
N ARG A 368 -27.16 -19.52 0.34
CA ARG A 368 -26.39 -20.32 -0.64
C ARG A 368 -25.69 -19.46 -1.68
N HIS A 369 -26.23 -18.30 -2.06
CA HIS A 369 -25.53 -17.33 -2.91
C HIS A 369 -24.31 -16.73 -2.21
N ALA A 370 -24.41 -16.41 -0.91
CA ALA A 370 -23.27 -15.94 -0.11
C ALA A 370 -22.19 -17.03 0.00
N VAL A 371 -22.56 -18.29 0.24
CA VAL A 371 -21.64 -19.43 0.22
C VAL A 371 -20.95 -19.55 -1.14
N LEU A 372 -21.69 -19.45 -2.25
CA LEU A 372 -21.11 -19.49 -3.60
C LEU A 372 -20.07 -18.39 -3.80
N LEU A 373 -20.38 -17.13 -3.45
CA LEU A 373 -19.42 -16.04 -3.51
C LEU A 373 -18.18 -16.32 -2.66
N GLY A 374 -18.36 -16.78 -1.41
CA GLY A 374 -17.26 -17.14 -0.53
C GLY A 374 -16.37 -18.25 -1.10
N THR A 375 -16.95 -19.26 -1.77
CA THR A 375 -16.18 -20.32 -2.44
C THR A 375 -15.38 -19.80 -3.62
N VAL A 376 -15.97 -18.93 -4.43
CA VAL A 376 -15.26 -18.28 -5.55
C VAL A 376 -14.08 -17.46 -5.04
N GLN A 377 -14.28 -16.66 -3.99
CA GLN A 377 -13.20 -15.89 -3.34
C GLN A 377 -12.08 -16.77 -2.82
N LEU A 378 -12.42 -17.88 -2.16
CA LEU A 378 -11.41 -18.81 -1.63
C LEU A 378 -10.58 -19.44 -2.75
N LEU A 379 -11.22 -19.91 -3.83
CA LEU A 379 -10.53 -20.54 -4.96
C LEU A 379 -9.61 -19.55 -5.68
N THR A 380 -10.06 -18.31 -5.89
CA THR A 380 -9.28 -17.30 -6.62
C THR A 380 -8.16 -16.72 -5.76
N SER A 381 -8.36 -16.56 -4.44
CA SER A 381 -7.29 -16.18 -3.52
C SER A 381 -6.26 -17.31 -3.31
N ALA A 382 -6.63 -18.59 -3.46
CA ALA A 382 -5.65 -19.68 -3.52
C ALA A 382 -4.82 -19.61 -4.81
N LEU A 383 -5.47 -19.31 -5.95
CA LEU A 383 -4.79 -19.11 -7.22
C LEU A 383 -3.83 -17.89 -7.20
N SER A 384 -4.18 -16.83 -6.46
CA SER A 384 -3.35 -15.62 -6.38
C SER A 384 -1.95 -15.86 -5.81
N LEU A 385 -1.80 -16.83 -4.89
CA LEU A 385 -0.51 -17.26 -4.35
C LEU A 385 0.49 -17.66 -5.45
N TYR A 386 -0.02 -18.26 -6.52
CA TYR A 386 0.77 -18.64 -7.68
C TYR A 386 0.93 -17.49 -8.68
N LEU A 387 -0.14 -16.74 -8.94
CA LEU A 387 -0.14 -15.66 -9.92
C LEU A 387 0.83 -14.52 -9.56
N VAL A 388 0.89 -14.14 -8.29
CA VAL A 388 1.74 -13.02 -7.82
C VAL A 388 3.22 -13.28 -8.05
N GLU A 389 3.64 -14.53 -7.88
CA GLU A 389 5.03 -14.95 -8.10
C GLU A 389 5.34 -15.09 -9.59
N ARG A 390 4.36 -15.47 -10.42
CA ARG A 390 4.56 -15.66 -11.86
C ARG A 390 4.57 -14.36 -12.66
N PHE A 391 3.55 -13.52 -12.49
CA PHE A 391 3.30 -12.36 -13.35
C PHE A 391 3.92 -11.05 -12.86
N GLY A 392 4.33 -10.97 -11.59
CA GLY A 392 4.73 -9.70 -10.99
C GLY A 392 3.53 -8.92 -10.45
N ARG A 393 3.80 -7.77 -9.81
CA ARG A 393 2.78 -7.05 -9.03
C ARG A 393 1.95 -6.15 -9.94
N ARG A 394 2.61 -5.33 -10.77
CA ARG A 394 1.91 -4.34 -11.62
C ARG A 394 1.05 -5.00 -12.72
N PRO A 395 1.54 -5.99 -13.50
CA PRO A 395 0.72 -6.66 -14.50
C PRO A 395 -0.49 -7.36 -13.90
N LEU A 396 -0.32 -8.04 -12.76
CA LEU A 396 -1.41 -8.74 -12.09
C LEU A 396 -2.49 -7.75 -11.63
N LEU A 397 -2.09 -6.65 -11.00
CA LEU A 397 -3.01 -5.60 -10.55
C LEU A 397 -3.80 -4.98 -11.72
N LEU A 398 -3.13 -4.72 -12.85
CA LEU A 398 -3.74 -4.17 -14.07
C LEU A 398 -4.77 -5.13 -14.67
N TRP A 399 -4.42 -6.43 -14.80
CA TRP A 399 -5.34 -7.42 -15.35
C TRP A 399 -6.57 -7.60 -14.46
N CYS A 400 -6.38 -7.72 -13.15
CA CYS A 400 -7.47 -7.82 -12.19
C CYS A 400 -8.39 -6.60 -12.26
N SER A 401 -7.84 -5.38 -12.29
CA SER A 401 -8.65 -4.16 -12.34
C SER A 401 -9.46 -4.03 -13.65
N VAL A 402 -8.90 -4.41 -14.79
CA VAL A 402 -9.63 -4.44 -16.08
C VAL A 402 -10.77 -5.47 -16.03
N VAL A 403 -10.50 -6.68 -15.54
CA VAL A 403 -11.51 -7.74 -15.46
C VAL A 403 -12.63 -7.35 -14.50
N THR A 404 -12.31 -6.83 -13.31
CA THR A 404 -13.29 -6.33 -12.35
C THR A 404 -14.15 -5.22 -12.98
N GLY A 405 -13.54 -4.23 -13.63
CA GLY A 405 -14.28 -3.15 -14.30
C GLY A 405 -15.22 -3.68 -15.40
N ALA A 406 -14.75 -4.61 -16.24
CA ALA A 406 -15.56 -5.21 -17.29
C ALA A 406 -16.74 -6.02 -16.74
N CYS A 407 -16.51 -6.80 -15.68
CA CYS A 407 -17.56 -7.54 -14.97
C CYS A 407 -18.61 -6.60 -14.35
N LEU A 408 -18.19 -5.50 -13.73
CA LEU A 408 -19.11 -4.50 -13.16
C LEU A 408 -19.93 -3.79 -14.24
N VAL A 409 -19.34 -3.48 -15.40
CA VAL A 409 -20.09 -2.94 -16.55
C VAL A 409 -21.12 -3.95 -17.05
N LEU A 410 -20.74 -5.22 -17.19
CA LEU A 410 -21.69 -6.26 -17.60
C LEU A 410 -22.84 -6.37 -16.60
N ALA A 411 -22.54 -6.41 -15.30
CA ALA A 411 -23.55 -6.47 -14.25
C ALA A 411 -24.48 -5.25 -14.31
N ALA A 412 -23.95 -4.03 -14.50
CA ALA A 412 -24.72 -2.81 -14.64
C ALA A 412 -25.60 -2.80 -15.90
N LEU A 413 -25.07 -3.23 -17.05
CA LEU A 413 -25.81 -3.29 -18.31
C LEU A 413 -26.95 -4.29 -18.23
N VAL A 414 -26.71 -5.48 -17.67
CA VAL A 414 -27.72 -6.53 -17.58
C VAL A 414 -28.83 -6.14 -16.60
N THR A 415 -28.49 -5.54 -15.45
CA THR A 415 -29.48 -5.01 -14.50
C THR A 415 -30.26 -3.83 -15.09
N GLY A 416 -29.61 -2.95 -15.85
CA GLY A 416 -30.23 -1.76 -16.44
C GLY A 416 -31.08 -2.01 -17.69
N THR A 417 -30.61 -2.85 -18.61
CA THR A 417 -31.25 -3.13 -19.91
C THR A 417 -32.20 -4.32 -19.85
N ARG A 418 -32.07 -5.17 -18.82
CA ARG A 418 -32.88 -6.39 -18.63
C ARG A 418 -32.77 -7.38 -19.78
N VAL A 419 -31.67 -7.33 -20.54
CA VAL A 419 -31.42 -8.23 -21.66
C VAL A 419 -30.98 -9.59 -21.15
N SER A 420 -31.76 -10.63 -21.46
CA SER A 420 -31.38 -12.02 -21.24
C SER A 420 -30.38 -12.46 -22.32
N VAL A 421 -29.29 -13.11 -21.93
CA VAL A 421 -28.20 -13.50 -22.84
C VAL A 421 -28.10 -15.03 -22.86
N GLY A 422 -28.20 -15.63 -24.05
CA GLY A 422 -27.95 -17.06 -24.23
C GLY A 422 -28.93 -17.99 -23.49
N GLY A 423 -30.18 -17.57 -23.27
CA GLY A 423 -31.20 -18.35 -22.58
C GLY A 423 -31.16 -18.27 -21.04
N LEU A 424 -30.17 -17.58 -20.46
CA LEU A 424 -30.14 -17.24 -19.04
C LEU A 424 -30.93 -15.97 -18.76
N VAL A 425 -31.65 -15.93 -17.64
CA VAL A 425 -32.38 -14.75 -17.18
C VAL A 425 -31.37 -13.67 -16.78
N ALA A 426 -31.72 -12.40 -17.01
CA ALA A 426 -30.86 -11.26 -16.69
C ALA A 426 -30.30 -11.28 -15.25
N ALA A 427 -31.08 -11.78 -14.28
CA ALA A 427 -30.63 -11.92 -12.89
C ALA A 427 -29.41 -12.86 -12.73
N ASP A 428 -29.42 -14.01 -13.42
CA ASP A 428 -28.34 -15.00 -13.32
C ASP A 428 -27.06 -14.48 -13.98
N VAL A 429 -27.21 -13.80 -15.11
CA VAL A 429 -26.07 -13.17 -15.81
C VAL A 429 -25.46 -12.05 -14.95
N ALA A 430 -26.29 -11.24 -14.28
CA ALA A 430 -25.82 -10.22 -13.35
C ALA A 430 -25.10 -10.85 -12.14
N ALA A 431 -25.62 -11.95 -11.59
CA ALA A 431 -25.01 -12.67 -10.49
C ALA A 431 -23.64 -13.26 -10.86
N LEU A 432 -23.53 -13.88 -12.04
CA LEU A 432 -22.27 -14.39 -12.58
C LEU A 432 -21.26 -13.26 -12.84
N ALA A 433 -21.72 -12.13 -13.35
CA ALA A 433 -20.87 -10.96 -13.57
C ALA A 433 -20.33 -10.39 -12.24
N ILE A 434 -21.17 -10.27 -11.22
CA ILE A 434 -20.77 -9.86 -9.87
C ILE A 434 -19.77 -10.86 -9.27
N ALA A 435 -20.03 -12.17 -9.39
CA ALA A 435 -19.11 -13.21 -8.94
C ALA A 435 -17.75 -13.13 -9.67
N GLY A 436 -17.75 -12.81 -10.97
CA GLY A 436 -16.54 -12.55 -11.75
C GLY A 436 -15.76 -11.32 -11.28
N ALA A 437 -16.44 -10.24 -10.91
CA ALA A 437 -15.81 -9.05 -10.34
C ALA A 437 -15.13 -9.36 -9.00
N VAL A 438 -15.83 -10.08 -8.12
CA VAL A 438 -15.32 -10.55 -6.82
C VAL A 438 -14.14 -11.52 -6.98
N ALA A 439 -14.23 -12.42 -7.96
CA ALA A 439 -13.16 -13.35 -8.31
C ALA A 439 -11.87 -12.62 -8.70
N ALA A 440 -11.97 -11.65 -9.61
CA ALA A 440 -10.84 -10.86 -10.07
C ALA A 440 -10.26 -9.96 -8.97
N ASP A 441 -11.11 -9.45 -8.08
CA ASP A 441 -10.68 -8.68 -6.91
C ASP A 441 -9.83 -9.51 -5.94
N SER A 442 -10.33 -10.68 -5.56
CA SER A 442 -9.64 -11.63 -4.68
C SER A 442 -8.34 -12.18 -5.31
N ALA A 443 -8.28 -12.25 -6.64
CA ALA A 443 -7.11 -12.72 -7.37
C ALA A 443 -5.92 -11.74 -7.35
N GLY A 444 -6.14 -10.44 -7.10
CA GLY A 444 -5.04 -9.47 -7.16
C GLY A 444 -5.29 -8.13 -6.49
N LEU A 445 -6.44 -7.48 -6.74
CA LEU A 445 -6.73 -6.16 -6.20
C LEU A 445 -6.61 -6.14 -4.68
N GLN A 446 -7.14 -7.14 -3.98
CA GLN A 446 -7.21 -7.13 -2.52
C GLN A 446 -5.84 -7.11 -1.80
N HIS A 447 -4.79 -7.72 -2.36
CA HIS A 447 -3.53 -7.95 -1.62
C HIS A 447 -2.29 -7.38 -2.30
N VAL A 448 -2.30 -7.23 -3.63
CA VAL A 448 -1.16 -6.70 -4.38
C VAL A 448 -0.81 -5.24 -4.00
N PRO A 449 -1.77 -4.32 -3.78
CA PRO A 449 -1.48 -2.95 -3.31
C PRO A 449 -0.67 -2.92 -2.02
N TYR A 450 -1.01 -3.78 -1.06
CA TYR A 450 -0.30 -3.90 0.22
C TYR A 450 1.11 -4.46 0.04
N ALA A 451 1.28 -5.44 -0.86
CA ALA A 451 2.59 -5.96 -1.23
C ALA A 451 3.49 -4.86 -1.85
N ILE A 452 2.96 -4.12 -2.83
CA ILE A 452 3.64 -2.98 -3.48
C ILE A 452 4.07 -1.96 -2.43
N LEU A 453 3.14 -1.53 -1.56
CA LEU A 453 3.43 -0.55 -0.52
C LEU A 453 4.56 -1.02 0.41
N SER A 454 4.59 -2.30 0.80
CA SER A 454 5.65 -2.86 1.63
C SER A 454 7.00 -2.98 0.91
N GLU A 455 6.99 -3.12 -0.41
CA GLU A 455 8.18 -3.27 -1.27
C GLU A 455 8.84 -1.93 -1.61
N MET A 456 8.07 -0.83 -1.65
CA MET A 456 8.55 0.51 -2.02
C MET A 456 9.47 1.17 -0.99
N PHE A 457 9.49 0.70 0.27
CA PHE A 457 10.21 1.38 1.36
C PHE A 457 11.34 0.55 1.97
N HIS A 458 12.38 1.27 2.40
CA HIS A 458 13.40 0.76 3.30
C HIS A 458 12.78 0.29 4.62
N TYR A 459 13.50 -0.58 5.30
CA TYR A 459 13.06 -1.19 6.56
C TYR A 459 12.57 -0.15 7.59
N GLU A 460 13.35 0.94 7.82
CA GLU A 460 13.01 2.02 8.76
C GLU A 460 11.64 2.69 8.52
N TYR A 461 11.26 2.95 7.26
CA TYR A 461 10.00 3.67 6.97
C TYR A 461 8.82 2.73 6.69
N ARG A 462 9.08 1.45 6.39
CA ARG A 462 8.06 0.52 5.91
C ARG A 462 6.86 0.42 6.86
N GLY A 463 7.13 0.23 8.16
CA GLY A 463 6.07 0.14 9.17
C GLY A 463 5.20 1.41 9.16
N CYS A 464 5.81 2.59 9.21
CA CYS A 464 5.09 3.86 9.19
C CYS A 464 4.25 4.05 7.90
N ALA A 465 4.82 3.73 6.73
CA ALA A 465 4.16 3.88 5.44
C ALA A 465 2.92 2.97 5.32
N VAL A 466 3.05 1.69 5.66
CA VAL A 466 1.96 0.70 5.63
C VAL A 466 0.81 1.15 6.53
N MET A 467 1.14 1.63 7.73
CA MET A 467 0.15 2.03 8.72
C MET A 467 -0.63 3.28 8.33
N LEU A 468 0.03 4.31 7.81
CA LEU A 468 -0.66 5.50 7.33
C LEU A 468 -1.56 5.21 6.12
N ALA A 469 -1.13 4.34 5.21
CA ALA A 469 -1.97 3.95 4.08
C ALA A 469 -3.21 3.16 4.52
N ILE A 470 -3.07 2.25 5.48
CA ILE A 470 -4.19 1.48 6.04
C ILE A 470 -5.20 2.37 6.77
N ALA A 471 -4.74 3.43 7.44
CA ALA A 471 -5.65 4.43 8.01
C ALA A 471 -6.55 5.04 6.91
N GLY A 472 -5.94 5.40 5.77
CA GLY A 472 -6.66 5.89 4.60
C GLY A 472 -7.61 4.85 4.01
N ALA A 473 -7.18 3.59 3.91
CA ALA A 473 -8.01 2.48 3.43
C ALA A 473 -9.26 2.27 4.31
N CYS A 474 -9.08 2.28 5.63
CA CYS A 474 -10.18 2.15 6.59
C CYS A 474 -11.19 3.30 6.46
N ALA A 475 -10.70 4.53 6.25
CA ALA A 475 -11.56 5.68 6.00
C ALA A 475 -12.33 5.54 4.68
N GLY A 476 -11.67 5.04 3.63
CA GLY A 476 -12.29 4.70 2.34
C GLY A 476 -13.42 3.67 2.51
N ASN A 477 -13.15 2.56 3.19
CA ASN A 477 -14.12 1.50 3.46
C ASN A 477 -15.32 2.00 4.27
N ALA A 478 -15.08 2.81 5.31
CA ALA A 478 -16.15 3.40 6.09
C ALA A 478 -17.05 4.32 5.24
N LEU A 479 -16.44 5.14 4.39
CA LEU A 479 -17.15 6.06 3.50
C LEU A 479 -17.95 5.30 2.44
N GLU A 480 -17.36 4.30 1.80
CA GLU A 480 -18.01 3.49 0.78
C GLU A 480 -19.26 2.79 1.31
N VAL A 481 -19.15 2.10 2.46
CA VAL A 481 -20.28 1.38 3.07
C VAL A 481 -21.39 2.33 3.52
N LEU A 482 -21.04 3.56 3.92
CA LEU A 482 -22.00 4.60 4.29
C LEU A 482 -22.72 5.18 3.06
N LEU A 483 -22.01 5.41 1.95
CA LEU A 483 -22.56 6.03 0.74
C LEU A 483 -23.35 5.05 -0.12
N PHE A 484 -22.97 3.77 -0.13
CA PHE A 484 -23.54 2.77 -1.04
C PHE A 484 -25.08 2.68 -1.00
N PRO A 485 -25.75 2.60 0.17
CA PRO A 485 -27.22 2.58 0.22
C PRO A 485 -27.87 3.85 -0.35
N GLY A 486 -27.23 5.01 -0.17
CA GLY A 486 -27.72 6.29 -0.71
C GLY A 486 -27.62 6.35 -2.24
N VAL A 487 -26.55 5.80 -2.81
CA VAL A 487 -26.39 5.67 -4.27
C VAL A 487 -27.47 4.74 -4.84
N VAL A 488 -27.67 3.57 -4.23
CA VAL A 488 -28.73 2.64 -4.68
C VAL A 488 -30.11 3.26 -4.55
N ALA A 489 -30.40 4.00 -3.47
CA ALA A 489 -31.69 4.66 -3.28
C ALA A 489 -31.96 5.76 -4.34
N PHE A 490 -30.93 6.45 -4.81
CA PHE A 490 -31.09 7.53 -5.80
C PHE A 490 -31.25 7.02 -7.23
N GLY A 491 -30.51 5.98 -7.63
CA GLY A 491 -30.41 5.56 -9.03
C GLY A 491 -30.47 4.06 -9.28
N GLY A 492 -30.89 3.28 -8.27
CA GLY A 492 -30.96 1.82 -8.34
C GLY A 492 -29.60 1.14 -8.35
N LEU A 493 -29.62 -0.19 -8.44
CA LEU A 493 -28.42 -1.02 -8.45
C LEU A 493 -27.52 -0.74 -9.67
N MET A 494 -28.12 -0.46 -10.83
CA MET A 494 -27.40 -0.11 -12.06
C MET A 494 -26.47 1.09 -11.85
N MET A 495 -26.92 2.16 -11.20
CA MET A 495 -26.11 3.35 -10.98
C MET A 495 -24.93 3.06 -10.03
N ALA A 496 -25.17 2.29 -8.97
CA ALA A 496 -24.11 1.88 -8.04
C ALA A 496 -23.03 1.05 -8.74
N LEU A 497 -23.42 0.06 -9.55
CA LEU A 497 -22.49 -0.77 -10.31
C LEU A 497 -21.75 0.01 -11.40
N THR A 498 -22.42 0.96 -12.06
CA THR A 498 -21.79 1.84 -13.05
C THR A 498 -20.76 2.76 -12.40
N LEU A 499 -21.07 3.34 -11.24
CA LEU A 499 -20.13 4.17 -10.48
C LEU A 499 -18.90 3.36 -10.07
N ALA A 500 -19.10 2.16 -9.53
CA ALA A 500 -18.02 1.24 -9.17
C ALA A 500 -17.14 0.88 -10.40
N ALA A 501 -17.75 0.61 -11.55
CA ALA A 501 -17.02 0.36 -12.80
C ALA A 501 -16.18 1.56 -13.23
N VAL A 502 -16.74 2.77 -13.23
CA VAL A 502 -16.02 4.00 -13.59
C VAL A 502 -14.82 4.22 -12.67
N LEU A 503 -15.01 4.09 -11.35
CA LEU A 503 -13.94 4.22 -10.36
C LEU A 503 -12.85 3.15 -10.57
N THR A 504 -13.24 1.91 -10.89
CA THR A 504 -12.31 0.82 -11.20
C THR A 504 -11.49 1.09 -12.47
N PHE A 505 -12.09 1.66 -13.52
CA PHE A 505 -11.34 2.04 -14.72
C PHE A 505 -10.42 3.23 -14.50
N LEU A 506 -10.83 4.23 -13.70
CA LEU A 506 -9.95 5.32 -13.29
C LEU A 506 -8.76 4.79 -12.48
N TYR A 507 -9.00 3.83 -11.57
CA TYR A 507 -7.94 3.13 -10.86
C TYR A 507 -7.01 2.36 -11.81
N THR A 508 -7.57 1.66 -12.80
CA THR A 508 -6.79 0.96 -13.84
C THR A 508 -5.86 1.91 -14.59
N VAL A 509 -6.34 3.09 -14.98
CA VAL A 509 -5.53 4.12 -15.63
C VAL A 509 -4.43 4.61 -14.69
N PHE A 510 -4.72 4.84 -13.42
CA PHE A 510 -3.71 5.19 -12.42
C PHE A 510 -2.63 4.09 -12.29
N VAL A 511 -3.02 2.81 -12.19
CA VAL A 511 -2.08 1.68 -12.12
C VAL A 511 -1.22 1.60 -13.38
N ALA A 512 -1.81 1.82 -14.55
CA ALA A 512 -1.10 1.83 -15.81
C ALA A 512 -0.03 2.93 -15.89
N LEU A 513 -0.30 4.12 -15.32
CA LEU A 513 0.53 5.30 -15.51
C LEU A 513 1.52 5.56 -14.36
N ALA A 514 1.15 5.25 -13.12
CA ALA A 514 1.89 5.70 -11.93
C ALA A 514 2.54 4.57 -11.12
N VAL A 515 1.96 3.36 -11.13
CA VAL A 515 2.42 2.27 -10.26
C VAL A 515 3.63 1.55 -10.89
N PRO A 516 4.79 1.49 -10.21
CA PRO A 516 5.97 0.79 -10.71
C PRO A 516 5.86 -0.73 -10.49
N GLU A 517 6.64 -1.50 -11.27
CA GLU A 517 6.87 -2.91 -10.94
C GLU A 517 7.87 -3.01 -9.77
N THR A 518 7.53 -3.83 -8.79
CA THR A 518 8.29 -3.98 -7.53
C THR A 518 8.92 -5.37 -7.37
N LYS A 519 8.47 -6.36 -8.16
CA LYS A 519 9.04 -7.72 -8.15
C LYS A 519 10.54 -7.69 -8.39
N ASP A 520 11.29 -8.32 -7.48
CA ASP A 520 12.74 -8.48 -7.54
C ASP A 520 13.54 -7.17 -7.63
N ARG A 521 12.95 -6.04 -7.20
CA ARG A 521 13.60 -4.73 -7.17
C ARG A 521 13.87 -4.25 -5.76
N THR A 522 14.98 -3.55 -5.59
CA THR A 522 15.28 -2.84 -4.34
C THR A 522 14.52 -1.51 -4.28
N PRO A 523 14.28 -0.94 -3.07
CA PRO A 523 13.62 0.36 -2.95
C PRO A 523 14.30 1.47 -3.76
N GLU A 524 15.63 1.47 -3.85
CA GLU A 524 16.39 2.45 -4.63
C GLU A 524 16.07 2.36 -6.13
N GLN A 525 16.05 1.13 -6.67
CA GLN A 525 15.68 0.89 -8.07
C GLN A 525 14.24 1.34 -8.36
N ILE A 526 13.34 1.18 -7.38
CA ILE A 526 11.95 1.64 -7.48
C ILE A 526 11.90 3.18 -7.48
N TYR A 527 12.66 3.84 -6.60
CA TYR A 527 12.72 5.29 -6.53
C TYR A 527 13.27 5.92 -7.82
N ASP A 528 14.25 5.28 -8.46
CA ASP A 528 14.78 5.72 -9.75
C ASP A 528 13.74 5.60 -10.88
N VAL A 529 12.78 4.66 -10.80
CA VAL A 529 11.66 4.56 -11.77
C VAL A 529 10.59 5.62 -11.52
N ILE A 530 10.25 5.86 -10.25
CA ILE A 530 9.21 6.84 -9.86
C ILE A 530 9.67 8.28 -10.09
N CYS A 531 10.94 8.53 -9.78
CA CYS A 531 11.56 9.82 -9.94
C CYS A 531 12.79 9.64 -10.82
N PRO A 532 12.60 9.42 -12.14
CA PRO A 532 13.72 9.31 -13.05
C PRO A 532 14.56 10.55 -12.87
N ARG A 533 15.83 10.33 -12.51
CA ARG A 533 16.81 11.40 -12.51
C ARG A 533 16.77 11.98 -13.91
N HIS A 534 16.63 13.31 -14.03
CA HIS A 534 16.66 13.98 -15.32
C HIS A 534 18.00 13.68 -15.98
N GLU A 535 18.06 12.61 -16.77
CA GLU A 535 19.18 12.28 -17.64
C GLU A 535 19.06 13.19 -18.87
N GLY A 536 19.19 14.49 -18.66
CA GLY A 536 19.49 15.45 -19.72
C GLY A 536 20.92 15.25 -20.22
N THR A 537 21.36 14.02 -20.54
CA THR A 537 22.67 13.72 -21.18
C THR A 537 22.87 12.26 -21.60
N CYS A 538 21.90 11.33 -21.44
CA CYS A 538 22.12 9.92 -21.78
C CYS A 538 21.79 9.54 -23.23
N LYS A 539 21.53 10.54 -24.11
CA LYS A 539 21.35 10.30 -25.56
C LYS A 539 22.67 10.26 -26.34
N THR A 540 23.75 10.85 -25.82
CA THR A 540 25.03 10.92 -26.55
C THR A 540 25.95 9.75 -26.19
N ILE A 541 25.93 9.28 -24.93
CA ILE A 541 26.84 8.20 -24.48
C ILE A 541 26.38 6.83 -25.00
N LYS A 542 25.07 6.55 -25.07
CA LYS A 542 24.57 5.32 -25.71
C LYS A 542 24.96 5.21 -27.19
N LYS A 543 25.03 6.35 -27.91
CA LYS A 543 25.43 6.37 -29.32
C LYS A 543 26.94 6.13 -29.52
N VAL A 544 27.77 6.42 -28.51
CA VAL A 544 29.21 6.16 -28.56
C VAL A 544 29.52 4.72 -28.09
N SER A 545 28.84 4.24 -27.05
CA SER A 545 29.00 2.85 -26.59
C SER A 545 28.44 1.82 -27.58
N ASP A 546 27.32 2.11 -28.27
CA ASP A 546 26.75 1.19 -29.26
C ASP A 546 27.62 1.02 -30.51
N VAL A 547 28.50 1.98 -30.83
CA VAL A 547 29.42 1.87 -31.97
C VAL A 547 30.62 0.97 -31.63
N GLU A 548 31.07 0.95 -30.36
CA GLU A 548 32.15 0.07 -29.90
C GLU A 548 31.66 -1.32 -29.49
N LEU A 549 30.46 -1.44 -28.91
CA LEU A 549 29.89 -2.74 -28.49
C LEU A 549 29.39 -3.60 -29.66
N ARG A 550 28.92 -2.98 -30.76
CA ARG A 550 28.52 -3.70 -31.99
C ARG A 550 29.67 -4.37 -32.73
N ARG A 551 30.93 -4.04 -32.41
CA ARG A 551 32.10 -4.75 -32.95
C ARG A 551 32.40 -6.07 -32.23
N TYR A 552 31.85 -6.30 -31.04
CA TYR A 552 32.20 -7.47 -30.20
C TYR A 552 31.09 -8.51 -30.01
N LEU A 553 29.84 -8.21 -30.34
CA LEU A 553 28.72 -9.14 -30.17
C LEU A 553 27.94 -9.29 -31.47
N LYS A 554 28.21 -10.38 -32.21
CA LYS A 554 27.26 -10.93 -33.19
C LYS A 554 26.15 -11.64 -32.41
N CYS A 555 25.06 -10.95 -32.13
CA CYS A 555 23.78 -11.62 -31.91
C CYS A 555 22.65 -10.66 -32.27
N ASP A 556 21.80 -11.11 -33.19
CA ASP A 556 20.66 -10.38 -33.73
C ASP A 556 19.46 -10.41 -32.76
N GLN A 557 18.63 -9.37 -32.91
CA GLN A 557 17.23 -9.21 -32.52
C GLN A 557 16.87 -9.12 -31.01
N ALA A 558 16.54 -7.89 -30.60
CA ALA A 558 15.40 -7.61 -29.74
C ALA A 558 14.97 -6.13 -29.91
N ASP A 559 13.82 -5.91 -30.55
CA ASP A 559 13.17 -4.61 -30.62
C ASP A 559 12.65 -4.20 -29.24
N ILE A 560 13.10 -3.03 -28.75
CA ILE A 560 12.54 -2.39 -27.56
C ILE A 560 11.76 -1.16 -28.02
N ILE A 561 10.44 -1.28 -28.01
CA ILE A 561 9.48 -0.18 -28.17
C ILE A 561 9.51 0.64 -26.88
N ILE A 562 10.11 1.83 -26.92
CA ILE A 562 10.02 2.81 -25.82
C ILE A 562 8.83 3.72 -26.11
N ALA A 563 7.71 3.46 -25.43
CA ALA A 563 6.57 4.36 -25.38
C ALA A 563 6.93 5.62 -24.58
N SER A 564 6.88 6.77 -25.24
CA SER A 564 6.92 8.08 -24.61
C SER A 564 5.62 8.32 -23.84
N VAL A 565 5.67 8.27 -22.51
CA VAL A 565 4.58 8.78 -21.67
C VAL A 565 4.89 10.24 -21.36
N GLU A 566 4.07 11.14 -21.90
CA GLU A 566 4.09 12.56 -21.59
C GLU A 566 3.76 12.79 -20.10
N MET A 567 4.66 13.51 -19.42
CA MET A 567 4.48 13.97 -18.05
C MET A 567 3.70 15.29 -18.04
N GLY A 568 2.64 15.37 -17.24
CA GLY A 568 1.91 16.64 -17.06
C GLY A 568 1.03 16.76 -15.83
N LEU A 569 0.51 15.65 -15.29
CA LEU A 569 -0.48 15.70 -14.20
C LEU A 569 0.14 15.60 -12.80
N LEU A 570 1.12 14.69 -12.62
CA LEU A 570 1.73 14.39 -11.32
C LEU A 570 2.64 15.53 -10.80
N GLU A 571 3.24 16.32 -11.69
CA GLU A 571 4.01 17.50 -11.27
C GLU A 571 3.10 18.65 -10.81
N LYS A 572 1.96 18.86 -11.49
CA LYS A 572 0.96 19.87 -11.11
C LYS A 572 0.29 19.58 -9.77
N LEU A 573 0.06 18.31 -9.45
CA LEU A 573 -0.44 17.90 -8.13
C LEU A 573 0.63 18.07 -7.03
N SER A 574 1.91 17.90 -7.37
CA SER A 574 3.01 18.06 -6.40
C SER A 574 3.34 19.51 -6.08
N SER A 575 3.12 20.44 -7.00
CA SER A 575 3.35 21.88 -6.77
C SER A 575 2.23 22.53 -5.96
N TRP A 576 1.01 22.00 -6.02
CA TRP A 576 -0.11 22.50 -5.22
C TRP A 576 0.00 22.15 -3.72
N MET A 577 0.78 21.12 -3.35
CA MET A 577 0.87 20.61 -1.98
C MET A 577 2.20 20.90 -1.25
N GLY A 578 3.12 21.72 -1.77
CA GLY A 578 4.39 21.93 -1.04
C GLY A 578 5.27 23.09 -1.51
N GLY A 579 5.07 24.27 -0.91
CA GLY A 579 6.04 25.36 -0.94
C GLY A 579 7.18 25.09 0.05
N GLY A 580 8.31 24.60 -0.44
CA GLY A 580 9.56 24.50 0.32
C GLY A 580 10.70 25.11 -0.50
N GLY A 581 11.48 26.01 0.11
CA GLY A 581 12.58 26.72 -0.54
C GLY A 581 13.62 25.79 -1.20
N LYS A 582 14.23 26.27 -2.28
CA LYS A 582 15.13 25.49 -3.13
C LYS A 582 16.49 25.26 -2.45
N VAL A 583 16.92 24.00 -2.34
CA VAL A 583 18.23 23.59 -1.81
C VAL A 583 19.19 23.35 -2.97
N VAL A 584 20.39 23.91 -2.92
CA VAL A 584 21.41 23.87 -3.97
C VAL A 584 22.65 23.10 -3.50
N THR A 585 23.25 22.27 -4.36
CA THR A 585 24.40 21.42 -4.01
C THR A 585 25.71 22.06 -4.45
N VAL A 586 26.66 22.22 -3.53
CA VAL A 586 27.98 22.83 -3.79
C VAL A 586 29.08 21.82 -3.49
N LEU A 587 30.10 21.77 -4.35
CA LEU A 587 31.24 20.88 -4.18
C LEU A 587 32.46 21.69 -3.70
N VAL A 588 33.05 21.31 -2.56
CA VAL A 588 34.20 22.00 -1.95
C VAL A 588 35.46 21.16 -2.15
N LEU A 589 36.40 21.66 -2.95
CA LEU A 589 37.61 20.96 -3.41
C LEU A 589 38.87 21.76 -3.11
N GLY A 590 40.03 21.12 -3.24
CA GLY A 590 41.33 21.72 -2.91
C GLY A 590 42.27 20.71 -2.26
N LEU A 591 43.57 21.01 -2.22
CA LEU A 591 44.59 20.09 -1.69
C LEU A 591 44.38 19.77 -0.20
N ASP A 592 44.98 18.69 0.27
CA ASP A 592 45.05 18.38 1.69
C ASP A 592 45.67 19.54 2.48
N ASN A 593 45.14 19.80 3.68
CA ASN A 593 45.51 20.93 4.52
C ASN A 593 45.22 22.33 3.93
N SER A 594 44.41 22.46 2.87
CA SER A 594 44.07 23.78 2.27
C SER A 594 43.05 24.62 3.04
N GLY A 595 42.47 24.11 4.13
CA GLY A 595 41.49 24.84 4.95
C GLY A 595 40.00 24.59 4.61
N LYS A 596 39.66 23.68 3.68
CA LYS A 596 38.26 23.35 3.29
C LYS A 596 37.30 23.10 4.46
N SER A 597 37.66 22.16 5.33
CA SER A 597 36.83 21.77 6.47
C SER A 597 36.76 22.86 7.54
N THR A 598 37.83 23.62 7.70
CA THR A 598 37.89 24.78 8.60
C THR A 598 36.94 25.87 8.12
N MET A 599 36.97 26.20 6.82
CA MET A 599 36.08 27.18 6.20
C MET A 599 34.60 26.82 6.36
N LEU A 600 34.22 25.57 6.11
CA LEU A 600 32.82 25.13 6.26
C LEU A 600 32.32 25.18 7.71
N ARG A 601 33.20 24.89 8.68
CA ARG A 601 32.84 25.04 10.11
C ARG A 601 32.66 26.50 10.50
N THR A 602 33.51 27.39 10.00
CA THR A 602 33.40 28.83 10.26
C THR A 602 32.09 29.40 9.68
N LEU A 603 31.76 29.05 8.43
CA LEU A 603 30.49 29.43 7.80
C LEU A 603 29.25 28.90 8.54
N ARG A 604 29.36 27.74 9.19
CA ARG A 604 28.28 27.19 10.02
C ARG A 604 28.16 27.93 11.36
N THR A 605 29.29 28.24 12.00
CA THR A 605 29.35 28.87 13.31
C THR A 605 28.87 30.32 13.29
N GLU A 606 29.13 31.06 12.19
CA GLU A 606 28.60 32.41 12.00
C GLU A 606 27.06 32.45 11.86
N GLN A 607 26.45 31.35 11.40
CA GLN A 607 25.00 31.29 11.15
C GLN A 607 24.18 30.79 12.33
N GLU A 608 24.74 29.95 13.20
CA GLU A 608 24.00 29.38 14.34
C GLU A 608 23.92 30.31 15.56
N GLY A 609 24.60 31.47 15.53
CA GLY A 609 24.60 32.42 16.64
C GLY A 609 25.40 31.90 17.84
N GLN A 610 26.07 32.80 18.56
CA GLN A 610 26.94 32.46 19.70
C GLN A 610 26.24 31.57 20.73
N GLY A 611 26.57 30.28 20.70
CA GLY A 611 26.11 29.27 21.65
C GLY A 611 27.10 28.12 21.73
N GLN A 612 28.02 28.21 22.69
CA GLN A 612 28.89 27.14 23.21
C GLN A 612 30.10 26.72 22.35
N GLY A 613 31.22 27.41 22.60
CA GLY A 613 32.53 26.83 22.91
C GLY A 613 33.11 25.74 22.00
N ALA A 614 33.87 26.16 20.99
CA ALA A 614 35.04 25.40 20.53
C ALA A 614 36.19 26.40 20.27
N GLY A 615 37.20 26.41 21.13
CA GLY A 615 38.44 27.14 20.90
C GLY A 615 39.22 26.59 19.70
N PRO A 616 40.35 27.23 19.30
CA PRO A 616 41.13 26.80 18.15
C PRO A 616 41.78 25.43 18.45
N ALA A 617 41.14 24.36 18.00
CA ALA A 617 41.62 22.99 18.14
C ALA A 617 41.81 22.36 16.76
N SER A 618 43.02 21.85 16.53
CA SER A 618 43.55 21.28 15.28
C SER A 618 42.51 20.56 14.41
N SER A 619 42.39 20.97 13.14
CA SER A 619 41.64 20.21 12.14
C SER A 619 42.34 18.89 11.85
N VAL A 620 41.72 17.78 12.23
CA VAL A 620 42.15 16.44 11.83
C VAL A 620 41.89 16.27 10.32
N PRO A 621 42.78 15.64 9.54
CA PRO A 621 42.58 15.43 8.10
C PRO A 621 41.29 14.65 7.80
N THR A 622 40.48 15.14 6.85
CA THR A 622 39.23 14.49 6.43
C THR A 622 39.51 13.13 5.78
N ILE A 623 39.08 12.05 6.45
CA ILE A 623 39.12 10.68 5.91
C ILE A 623 37.85 10.46 5.08
N GLY A 624 37.93 10.66 3.77
CA GLY A 624 36.82 10.38 2.84
C GLY A 624 36.03 11.62 2.40
N GLN A 625 34.78 11.74 2.84
CA GLN A 625 33.82 12.78 2.42
C GLN A 625 32.88 13.15 3.56
N GLN A 626 32.56 14.43 3.72
CA GLN A 626 31.61 14.94 4.71
C GLN A 626 30.61 15.90 4.04
N GLN A 627 29.37 15.92 4.52
CA GLN A 627 28.33 16.81 4.01
C GLN A 627 27.95 17.82 5.10
N GLU A 628 27.99 19.11 4.76
CA GLU A 628 27.57 20.20 5.63
C GLU A 628 26.45 21.00 4.95
N ASN A 629 25.56 21.59 5.73
CA ASN A 629 24.52 22.49 5.22
C ASN A 629 24.67 23.86 5.86
N PHE A 630 24.54 24.91 5.05
CA PHE A 630 24.52 26.30 5.50
C PHE A 630 23.54 27.10 4.63
N GLN A 631 23.12 28.28 5.07
CA GLN A 631 22.13 29.11 4.37
C GLN A 631 22.63 30.54 4.22
N SER A 632 22.85 31.02 3.01
CA SER A 632 23.28 32.41 2.78
C SER A 632 22.48 33.05 1.67
N GLY A 633 22.17 34.34 1.82
CA GLY A 633 21.42 35.11 0.82
C GLY A 633 20.06 34.50 0.44
N GLY A 634 19.37 33.81 1.35
CA GLY A 634 18.08 33.17 1.08
C GLY A 634 18.15 31.86 0.28
N VAL A 635 19.34 31.31 0.04
CA VAL A 635 19.57 30.00 -0.60
C VAL A 635 20.09 29.01 0.43
N SER A 636 19.50 27.82 0.48
CA SER A 636 20.00 26.72 1.32
C SER A 636 21.05 25.93 0.54
N PHE A 637 22.27 25.87 1.05
CA PHE A 637 23.40 25.17 0.44
C PHE A 637 23.63 23.81 1.11
N ARG A 638 23.87 22.80 0.27
CA ARG A 638 24.38 21.49 0.65
C ARG A 638 25.80 21.35 0.14
N ALA A 639 26.79 21.52 1.01
CA ALA A 639 28.20 21.48 0.64
C ALA A 639 28.81 20.09 0.89
N TRP A 640 29.44 19.54 -0.14
CA TRP A 640 30.24 18.31 -0.05
C TRP A 640 31.72 18.67 0.15
N ASP A 641 32.26 18.38 1.33
CA ASP A 641 33.68 18.44 1.63
C ASP A 641 34.35 17.12 1.25
N VAL A 642 35.20 17.15 0.23
CA VAL A 642 35.89 15.96 -0.27
C VAL A 642 37.37 16.03 0.08
N SER A 643 37.94 14.91 0.52
CA SER A 643 39.35 14.85 0.91
C SER A 643 40.29 15.31 -0.21
N GLY A 644 41.25 16.16 0.15
CA GLY A 644 42.27 16.68 -0.75
C GLY A 644 43.53 15.82 -0.84
N ALA A 645 43.60 14.72 -0.07
CA ALA A 645 44.74 13.82 -0.05
C ALA A 645 44.96 13.18 -1.42
N ALA A 646 46.21 13.11 -1.89
CA ALA A 646 46.54 12.67 -3.25
C ALA A 646 45.89 11.34 -3.67
N ARG A 647 45.78 10.36 -2.75
CA ARG A 647 45.16 9.05 -3.02
C ARG A 647 43.63 9.07 -3.11
N LEU A 648 42.99 10.14 -2.65
CA LEU A 648 41.53 10.27 -2.56
C LEU A 648 40.96 11.30 -3.55
N ARG A 649 41.79 12.04 -4.30
CA ARG A 649 41.33 13.03 -5.31
C ARG A 649 40.50 12.40 -6.43
N ALA A 650 40.69 11.11 -6.74
CA ALA A 650 39.83 10.35 -7.66
C ALA A 650 38.36 10.32 -7.22
N LEU A 651 38.05 10.62 -5.96
CA LEU A 651 36.67 10.71 -5.49
C LEU A 651 35.97 12.02 -5.89
N TRP A 652 36.70 13.05 -6.34
CA TRP A 652 36.14 14.33 -6.78
C TRP A 652 35.22 14.13 -8.00
N GLU A 653 35.62 13.25 -8.90
CA GLU A 653 34.90 12.94 -10.15
C GLU A 653 33.48 12.44 -9.92
N ARG A 654 33.23 11.76 -8.80
CA ARG A 654 31.89 11.26 -8.43
C ARG A 654 30.88 12.38 -8.20
N HIS A 655 31.35 13.59 -7.89
CA HIS A 655 30.52 14.72 -7.49
C HIS A 655 30.36 15.79 -8.58
N TYR A 656 31.20 15.80 -9.62
CA TYR A 656 31.14 16.77 -10.71
C TYR A 656 29.78 16.83 -11.41
N ARG A 657 29.09 15.69 -11.53
CA ARG A 657 27.76 15.60 -12.17
C ARG A 657 26.63 16.17 -11.34
N HIS A 658 26.77 16.23 -10.02
CA HIS A 658 25.68 16.57 -9.11
C HIS A 658 25.88 17.91 -8.38
N SER A 659 26.95 18.65 -8.70
CA SER A 659 27.23 19.97 -8.14
C SER A 659 26.62 21.10 -8.99
N ASP A 660 25.89 22.01 -8.36
CA ASP A 660 25.34 23.23 -8.96
C ASP A 660 26.38 24.37 -8.97
N ALA A 661 27.37 24.30 -8.08
CA ALA A 661 28.53 25.19 -8.02
C ALA A 661 29.77 24.49 -7.42
N VAL A 662 30.96 25.06 -7.64
CA VAL A 662 32.22 24.55 -7.08
C VAL A 662 32.97 25.65 -6.33
N ILE A 663 33.42 25.32 -5.12
CA ILE A 663 34.34 26.13 -4.32
C ILE A 663 35.69 25.41 -4.28
N PHE A 664 36.72 26.00 -4.86
CA PHE A 664 38.07 25.45 -4.86
C PHE A 664 38.96 26.26 -3.91
N VAL A 665 39.36 25.63 -2.80
CA VAL A 665 40.07 26.26 -1.69
C VAL A 665 41.57 26.03 -1.83
N VAL A 666 42.32 27.13 -1.83
CA VAL A 666 43.78 27.16 -1.98
C VAL A 666 44.38 27.86 -0.76
N ASP A 667 45.41 27.26 -0.17
CA ASP A 667 46.18 27.89 0.90
C ASP A 667 47.23 28.83 0.28
N SER A 668 47.08 30.14 0.49
CA SER A 668 47.99 31.15 -0.05
C SER A 668 49.36 31.15 0.63
N ALA A 669 49.48 30.59 1.84
CA ALA A 669 50.74 30.47 2.57
C ALA A 669 51.61 29.29 2.07
N ASP A 670 51.01 28.33 1.35
CA ASP A 670 51.71 27.15 0.85
C ASP A 670 52.21 27.33 -0.60
N HIS A 671 53.19 28.21 -0.76
CA HIS A 671 53.73 28.58 -2.08
C HIS A 671 54.26 27.40 -2.91
N LEU A 672 54.77 26.35 -2.25
CA LEU A 672 55.31 25.16 -2.92
C LEU A 672 54.19 24.30 -3.53
N ARG A 673 53.04 24.17 -2.85
CA ARG A 673 51.92 23.36 -3.33
C ARG A 673 50.93 24.12 -4.22
N LEU A 674 51.10 25.44 -4.41
CA LEU A 674 50.31 26.21 -5.40
C LEU A 674 50.41 25.63 -6.82
N VAL A 675 51.59 25.13 -7.22
CA VAL A 675 51.77 24.50 -8.54
C VAL A 675 50.92 23.23 -8.66
N VAL A 676 50.87 22.42 -7.60
CA VAL A 676 50.05 21.20 -7.55
C VAL A 676 48.56 21.56 -7.56
N ALA A 677 48.15 22.56 -6.78
CA ALA A 677 46.77 23.02 -6.74
C ALA A 677 46.28 23.51 -8.10
N ARG A 678 47.16 24.20 -8.84
CA ARG A 678 46.89 24.62 -10.22
C ARG A 678 46.72 23.44 -11.16
N SER A 679 47.62 22.47 -11.15
CA SER A 679 47.51 21.28 -12.00
C SER A 679 46.23 20.49 -11.72
N GLU A 680 45.84 20.33 -10.45
CA GLU A 680 44.59 19.64 -10.07
C GLU A 680 43.34 20.42 -10.49
N LEU A 681 43.38 21.75 -10.39
CA LEU A 681 42.30 22.62 -10.89
C LEU A 681 42.16 22.48 -12.41
N GLU A 682 43.25 22.50 -13.16
CA GLU A 682 43.26 22.31 -14.62
C GLU A 682 42.77 20.90 -15.01
N LEU A 683 43.16 19.85 -14.27
CA LEU A 683 42.65 18.48 -14.44
C LEU A 683 41.14 18.38 -14.19
N MET A 684 40.63 19.00 -13.13
CA MET A 684 39.19 19.05 -12.86
C MET A 684 38.45 19.78 -13.98
N LEU A 685 38.94 20.96 -14.40
CA LEU A 685 38.27 21.77 -15.41
C LEU A 685 38.25 21.11 -16.80
N SER A 686 39.30 20.36 -17.12
CA SER A 686 39.40 19.58 -18.37
C SER A 686 38.63 18.27 -18.34
N HIS A 687 38.14 17.83 -17.17
CA HIS A 687 37.34 16.61 -17.05
C HIS A 687 36.04 16.71 -17.87
N PRO A 688 35.61 15.66 -18.61
CA PRO A 688 34.44 15.73 -19.50
C PRO A 688 33.14 16.18 -18.81
N ASP A 689 32.93 15.75 -17.56
CA ASP A 689 31.77 16.12 -16.75
C ASP A 689 31.77 17.58 -16.26
N MET A 690 32.92 18.27 -16.35
CA MET A 690 33.10 19.66 -15.93
C MET A 690 33.27 20.61 -17.11
N ALA A 691 34.00 20.21 -18.15
CA ALA A 691 34.31 21.03 -19.33
C ALA A 691 33.06 21.61 -20.00
N GLY A 692 31.97 20.83 -20.14
CA GLY A 692 30.73 21.28 -20.77
C GLY A 692 29.77 22.12 -19.89
N ARG A 693 30.06 22.33 -18.60
CA ARG A 693 29.10 22.94 -17.66
C ARG A 693 29.42 24.40 -17.33
N ARG A 694 28.48 25.34 -17.51
CA ARG A 694 28.60 26.71 -16.97
C ARG A 694 28.21 26.77 -15.49
N LEU A 695 29.11 26.33 -14.60
CA LEU A 695 28.94 26.43 -13.14
C LEU A 695 29.71 27.65 -12.62
N PRO A 696 29.22 28.34 -11.58
CA PRO A 696 30.00 29.36 -10.91
C PRO A 696 31.16 28.72 -10.11
N PHE A 697 32.36 29.27 -10.30
CA PHE A 697 33.60 28.82 -9.67
C PHE A 697 34.19 29.86 -8.71
N PHE A 698 34.75 29.37 -7.61
CA PHE A 698 35.49 30.18 -6.65
C PHE A 698 36.92 29.64 -6.49
N THR A 699 37.98 30.44 -6.67
CA THR A 699 39.40 30.03 -6.51
C THR A 699 40.34 31.24 -6.45
N THR A 700 41.64 31.08 -6.12
CA THR A 700 42.68 32.14 -6.04
C THR A 700 43.87 31.92 -7.00
N LEU A 701 43.77 31.01 -7.97
CA LEU A 701 44.88 30.65 -8.88
C LEU A 701 44.65 31.14 -10.32
N GLY A 702 45.34 32.22 -10.72
CA GLY A 702 45.70 32.57 -12.10
C GLY A 702 44.67 32.25 -13.21
N LEU A 703 43.46 32.79 -13.09
CA LEU A 703 42.29 32.43 -13.90
C LEU A 703 42.14 33.15 -15.25
N GLU A 704 43.19 33.81 -15.77
CA GLU A 704 43.12 34.61 -17.01
C GLU A 704 42.72 33.83 -18.28
N ARG A 705 42.60 32.50 -18.18
CA ARG A 705 42.23 31.60 -19.30
C ARG A 705 40.80 31.06 -19.23
N ILE A 706 40.05 31.25 -18.14
CA ILE A 706 38.65 30.78 -18.03
C ILE A 706 37.71 31.88 -18.52
N THR A 707 37.24 31.76 -19.77
CA THR A 707 36.31 32.72 -20.39
C THR A 707 34.90 32.16 -20.59
N ASP A 708 34.71 30.87 -20.33
CA ASP A 708 33.49 30.13 -20.68
C ASP A 708 32.50 29.97 -19.51
N LYS A 709 32.86 30.39 -18.28
CA LYS A 709 32.08 30.18 -17.04
C LYS A 709 32.22 31.38 -16.09
N PRO A 710 31.18 31.71 -15.29
CA PRO A 710 31.29 32.75 -14.27
C PRO A 710 32.23 32.29 -13.15
N TRP A 711 33.18 33.14 -12.75
CA TRP A 711 34.11 32.85 -11.67
C TRP A 711 34.34 34.07 -10.79
N HIS A 712 34.74 33.84 -9.52
CA HIS A 712 35.10 34.88 -8.58
C HIS A 712 36.27 34.44 -7.70
N VAL A 713 37.13 35.40 -7.34
CA VAL A 713 38.26 35.20 -6.44
C VAL A 713 37.99 36.08 -5.23
N CYS A 714 38.03 35.52 -4.03
CA CYS A 714 37.94 36.29 -2.79
C CYS A 714 39.04 35.86 -1.83
N GLU A 715 39.74 36.84 -1.29
CA GLU A 715 40.68 36.62 -0.20
C GLU A 715 39.87 36.35 1.06
N SER A 716 40.17 35.23 1.73
CA SER A 716 39.42 34.83 2.91
C SER A 716 40.30 34.11 3.92
N SER A 717 39.95 34.26 5.19
CA SER A 717 40.58 33.57 6.30
C SER A 717 39.63 32.55 6.88
N ALA A 718 39.92 31.27 6.66
CA ALA A 718 39.12 30.17 7.22
C ALA A 718 39.10 30.18 8.76
N LEU A 719 40.08 30.81 9.41
CA LEU A 719 40.20 30.89 10.87
C LEU A 719 39.43 32.07 11.47
N SER A 720 39.44 33.24 10.82
CA SER A 720 38.77 34.44 11.32
C SER A 720 37.38 34.67 10.72
N GLY A 721 37.01 33.96 9.64
CA GLY A 721 35.75 34.13 8.92
C GLY A 721 35.74 35.28 7.91
N GLU A 722 36.71 36.19 8.01
CA GLU A 722 36.84 37.36 7.14
C GLU A 722 36.89 36.97 5.65
N GLY A 723 36.08 37.64 4.83
CA GLY A 723 35.99 37.44 3.37
C GLY A 723 35.14 36.23 2.93
N LEU A 724 34.69 35.34 3.83
CA LEU A 724 33.90 34.17 3.43
C LEU A 724 32.48 34.52 3.00
N ASP A 725 31.82 35.45 3.69
CA ASP A 725 30.43 35.82 3.38
C ASP A 725 30.31 36.51 2.01
N ASP A 726 31.30 37.30 1.60
CA ASP A 726 31.35 37.95 0.28
C ASP A 726 31.37 36.92 -0.85
N GLY A 727 32.23 35.90 -0.72
CA GLY A 727 32.35 34.81 -1.69
C GLY A 727 31.08 33.97 -1.79
N VAL A 728 30.48 33.61 -0.65
CA VAL A 728 29.23 32.83 -0.61
C VAL A 728 28.04 33.65 -1.11
N SER A 729 27.97 34.94 -0.79
CA SER A 729 26.93 35.86 -1.26
C SER A 729 26.98 36.05 -2.78
N TRP A 730 28.18 36.12 -3.37
CA TRP A 730 28.35 36.09 -4.82
C TRP A 730 27.81 34.79 -5.43
N LEU A 731 28.14 33.65 -4.82
CA LEU A 731 27.67 32.33 -5.26
C LEU A 731 26.14 32.22 -5.21
N ALA A 732 25.53 32.69 -4.13
CA ALA A 732 24.08 32.73 -3.93
C ALA A 732 23.38 33.60 -4.99
N ARG A 733 24.01 34.70 -5.43
CA ARG A 733 23.48 35.57 -6.49
C ARG A 733 23.48 34.85 -7.84
N GLN A 734 24.61 34.25 -8.21
CA GLN A 734 24.75 33.51 -9.47
C GLN A 734 23.80 32.33 -9.57
N LEU A 735 23.55 31.62 -8.47
CA LEU A 735 22.64 30.48 -8.43
C LEU A 735 21.17 30.89 -8.48
N ARG A 736 20.82 32.10 -8.04
CA ARG A 736 19.46 32.65 -8.19
C ARG A 736 19.17 33.12 -9.62
N GLU A 737 20.16 33.61 -10.35
CA GLU A 737 19.99 34.06 -11.74
C GLU A 737 19.86 32.88 -12.74
N LYS A 738 20.40 31.71 -12.39
CA LYS A 738 20.42 30.51 -13.23
C LYS A 738 19.14 29.66 -13.15
N HIS A 739 18.22 29.99 -12.25
CA HIS A 739 17.15 29.13 -11.77
C HIS A 739 15.86 29.87 -11.54
#